data_AF-L7FMP6-F1
#
_entry.id   AF-L7FMP6-F1
#
_cell.length_a   1.000
_cell.length_b   1.000
_cell.length_c   1.000
_cell.angle_alpha   90.00
_cell.angle_beta   90.00
_cell.angle_gamma   90.00
#
_symmetry.space_group_name_H-M   'P 1'
#
loop_
_entity.id
_entity.type
_entity.pdbx_description
1 polymer ?
#
loop_
_entity_poly.entity_id
_entity_poly.type
_entity_poly.pdbx_seq_one_letter_code
_entity_poly.pdbx_strand_id
1 'polypeptide(L)'
;MGLLYLWLLVITALSCYTKDADGCVKYDGTKCETTITIPDATCVAEGGFSNAESTGYELNIHFTGTNKVAIKKGAFNNTLFISFMSDAGIASLGESSFEGTGIDSIDLKGVTIVPAKCFSMCTALSTISNTKDIIEIGDEAFNGVPATTFEFAESMTKIGAKAFYSSMLTEIKLPSVITTIGSEAFSYAPDLATVDVNNNENIGEKMFAGCSAESVTFLNTESIKTIETDAFLEVTITKLHLKNVTSIGDTLATVSTVFFHGAIAPTFTKDLSTIVAVYVNDIYTATTFGTATVKKAQCDKLHKINLSGVVDGKVNGDDCAACESKMSSVDGVSDECSLDMTACINDHANCEICIDSVCESCVTGNKMTEDTKKCVATCPEKYYTSTSDNMCKKCTTANCATCDGDGKPDVCITCTDGTTADPTTHLCATTTCGTGKYGTPPDCKDCVALCDVCSDGTSCTTCKATNKKTEDTHLCYATCPATYYTSTADNMCKKCTATNCDTCENNPKCQKCSKNYLLLETTQLCVASCTNNFYEVGQECKKCLDHCSKCTDATSCTTPEDNYYYDAQTKKMELCTSDCAKCNGKEQCSVCKTGFLLEQVTLKCVSECKTLGYYKKDDSNCYTCKTNCDQCKDGDTCTVCNSKYEIYFENNCIEKCPVQYFKPTDKKTCEKCKETYKDPCDETDEECKQCMVKNPDEGTFGVAVAMILVIVLCFF
;
A
#
# COMPACT_ATOMS: atom_id res chain seq x y z
N MET A 1 -40.26 55.26 -35.97
CA MET A 1 -40.93 54.37 -36.94
C MET A 1 -39.83 53.67 -37.74
N GLY A 2 -39.68 52.34 -37.57
CA GLY A 2 -38.79 51.43 -38.34
C GLY A 2 -37.29 51.49 -37.96
N LEU A 3 -36.74 50.56 -37.15
CA LEU A 3 -36.30 49.17 -37.45
C LEU A 3 -35.07 49.09 -38.38
N LEU A 4 -33.88 48.83 -37.81
CA LEU A 4 -33.23 47.50 -37.79
C LEU A 4 -31.81 47.64 -37.19
N TYR A 5 -31.66 47.21 -35.93
CA TYR A 5 -30.37 46.89 -35.31
C TYR A 5 -30.05 45.43 -35.67
N LEU A 6 -28.90 45.15 -36.29
CA LEU A 6 -28.37 43.79 -36.40
C LEU A 6 -27.17 43.68 -35.45
N TRP A 7 -27.42 43.12 -34.28
CA TRP A 7 -26.38 42.71 -33.32
C TRP A 7 -25.67 41.46 -33.86
N LEU A 8 -24.33 41.45 -33.86
CA LEU A 8 -23.58 40.20 -33.95
C LEU A 8 -23.68 39.49 -32.59
N LEU A 9 -24.57 38.50 -32.51
CA LEU A 9 -24.57 37.48 -31.45
C LEU A 9 -23.34 36.59 -31.63
N VAL A 10 -22.38 36.71 -30.72
CA VAL A 10 -21.44 35.63 -30.44
C VAL A 10 -22.26 34.54 -29.76
N ILE A 11 -22.55 33.44 -30.47
CA ILE A 11 -23.09 32.23 -29.83
C ILE A 11 -21.93 31.61 -29.06
N THR A 12 -21.70 32.08 -27.83
CA THR A 12 -21.02 31.26 -26.83
C THR A 12 -21.92 30.04 -26.63
N ALA A 13 -21.39 28.83 -26.83
CA ALA A 13 -22.09 27.61 -26.41
C ALA A 13 -22.58 27.84 -24.97
N LEU A 14 -23.88 27.75 -24.75
CA LEU A 14 -24.48 27.96 -23.44
C LEU A 14 -24.06 26.78 -22.57
N SER A 15 -22.94 26.92 -21.85
CA SER A 15 -22.58 25.98 -20.80
C SER A 15 -23.64 26.11 -19.71
N CYS A 16 -24.40 25.05 -19.41
CA CYS A 16 -25.40 25.02 -18.33
C CYS A 16 -24.78 24.97 -16.92
N TYR A 17 -23.55 25.42 -16.80
CA TYR A 17 -22.81 25.46 -15.56
C TYR A 17 -22.05 26.77 -15.45
N THR A 18 -21.87 27.20 -14.20
CA THR A 18 -21.02 28.32 -13.81
C THR A 18 -19.96 27.83 -12.84
N LYS A 19 -19.01 28.70 -12.51
CA LYS A 19 -18.08 28.46 -11.41
C LYS A 19 -18.51 29.26 -10.19
N ASP A 20 -18.43 28.65 -9.00
CA ASP A 20 -18.58 29.37 -7.74
C ASP A 20 -17.34 30.21 -7.40
N ALA A 21 -17.32 30.83 -6.21
CA ALA A 21 -16.21 31.66 -5.76
C ALA A 21 -14.89 30.88 -5.59
N ASP A 22 -14.96 29.56 -5.39
CA ASP A 22 -13.81 28.67 -5.26
C ASP A 22 -13.34 28.13 -6.62
N GLY A 23 -14.03 28.49 -7.71
CA GLY A 23 -13.76 27.97 -9.04
C GLY A 23 -14.38 26.59 -9.31
N CYS A 24 -15.21 26.07 -8.41
CA CYS A 24 -15.87 24.78 -8.58
C CYS A 24 -17.08 24.89 -9.51
N VAL A 25 -17.28 23.89 -10.35
CA VAL A 25 -18.41 23.88 -11.29
C VAL A 25 -19.73 23.59 -10.58
N LYS A 26 -20.77 24.32 -10.97
CA LYS A 26 -22.14 24.12 -10.51
C LYS A 26 -23.14 24.41 -11.62
N TYR A 27 -24.27 23.74 -11.58
CA TYR A 27 -25.44 23.98 -12.40
C TYR A 27 -25.92 25.43 -12.28
N ASP A 28 -26.25 26.05 -13.41
CA ASP A 28 -26.66 27.45 -13.47
C ASP A 28 -28.18 27.67 -13.50
N GLY A 29 -28.96 26.57 -13.41
CA GLY A 29 -30.41 26.57 -13.46
C GLY A 29 -31.00 26.48 -14.88
N THR A 30 -30.17 26.44 -15.92
CA THR A 30 -30.61 26.24 -17.32
C THR A 30 -30.50 24.77 -17.71
N LYS A 31 -31.45 24.25 -18.49
CA LYS A 31 -31.40 22.83 -18.90
C LYS A 31 -30.12 22.55 -19.69
N CYS A 32 -29.43 21.49 -19.31
CA CYS A 32 -28.18 21.09 -19.95
C CYS A 32 -28.41 20.45 -21.31
N GLU A 33 -27.45 20.62 -22.22
CA GLU A 33 -27.30 19.71 -23.36
C GLU A 33 -27.00 18.29 -22.84
N THR A 34 -27.16 17.28 -23.70
CA THR A 34 -26.95 15.88 -23.31
C THR A 34 -25.51 15.57 -22.92
N THR A 35 -24.54 16.37 -23.35
CA THR A 35 -23.12 16.18 -23.06
C THR A 35 -22.49 17.50 -22.65
N ILE A 36 -21.78 17.47 -21.53
CA ILE A 36 -21.03 18.60 -20.99
C ILE A 36 -19.56 18.19 -20.88
N THR A 37 -18.72 18.86 -21.64
CA THR A 37 -17.27 18.74 -21.51
C THR A 37 -16.74 19.88 -20.65
N ILE A 38 -16.06 19.54 -19.55
CA ILE A 38 -15.54 20.49 -18.57
C ILE A 38 -14.01 20.42 -18.55
N PRO A 39 -13.31 21.32 -19.27
CA PRO A 39 -11.86 21.41 -19.21
C PRO A 39 -11.40 22.12 -17.93
N ASP A 40 -10.25 21.70 -17.41
CA ASP A 40 -9.49 22.39 -16.35
C ASP A 40 -10.27 22.71 -15.06
N ALA A 41 -11.34 21.97 -14.76
CA ALA A 41 -12.03 22.06 -13.48
C ALA A 41 -11.37 21.14 -12.45
N THR A 42 -11.14 21.67 -11.25
CA THR A 42 -10.54 20.93 -10.13
C THR A 42 -11.59 20.43 -9.13
N CYS A 43 -12.83 20.90 -9.22
CA CYS A 43 -13.90 20.51 -8.30
C CYS A 43 -15.31 20.75 -8.84
N VAL A 44 -16.26 20.01 -8.27
CA VAL A 44 -17.71 20.23 -8.36
C VAL A 44 -18.18 20.81 -7.04
N ALA A 45 -19.00 21.87 -7.07
CA ALA A 45 -19.46 22.56 -5.89
C ALA A 45 -20.35 21.67 -5.00
N GLU A 46 -20.50 22.03 -3.73
CA GLU A 46 -21.46 21.38 -2.84
C GLU A 46 -22.87 21.58 -3.40
N GLY A 47 -23.61 20.47 -3.57
CA GLY A 47 -24.91 20.49 -4.25
C GLY A 47 -24.86 20.97 -5.72
N GLY A 48 -23.67 21.02 -6.33
CA GLY A 48 -23.42 21.78 -7.56
C GLY A 48 -24.36 21.45 -8.71
N PHE A 49 -24.60 20.17 -8.96
CA PHE A 49 -25.52 19.63 -9.97
C PHE A 49 -26.69 18.85 -9.34
N SER A 50 -26.99 19.09 -8.06
CA SER A 50 -28.09 18.37 -7.41
C SER A 50 -29.42 18.70 -8.10
N ASN A 51 -30.19 17.66 -8.43
CA ASN A 51 -31.44 17.75 -9.18
C ASN A 51 -31.30 18.43 -10.56
N ALA A 52 -30.10 18.41 -11.17
CA ALA A 52 -29.90 19.01 -12.48
C ALA A 52 -30.72 18.28 -13.56
N GLU A 53 -31.30 19.04 -14.49
CA GLU A 53 -32.09 18.52 -15.60
C GLU A 53 -31.34 18.64 -16.94
N SER A 54 -31.45 17.62 -17.78
CA SER A 54 -31.01 17.66 -19.18
C SER A 54 -32.18 17.94 -20.13
N THR A 55 -31.84 18.38 -21.34
CA THR A 55 -32.78 18.57 -22.47
C THR A 55 -33.06 17.29 -23.25
N GLY A 56 -32.34 16.20 -22.95
CA GLY A 56 -32.44 14.91 -23.63
C GLY A 56 -32.61 13.75 -22.65
N TYR A 57 -32.10 12.57 -23.00
CA TYR A 57 -32.28 11.35 -22.21
C TYR A 57 -31.28 11.19 -21.07
N GLU A 58 -30.10 11.79 -21.17
CA GLU A 58 -29.01 11.63 -20.21
C GLU A 58 -28.12 12.87 -20.15
N LEU A 59 -27.64 13.20 -18.95
CA LEU A 59 -26.66 14.23 -18.67
C LEU A 59 -25.25 13.62 -18.60
N ASN A 60 -24.50 13.69 -19.68
CA ASN A 60 -23.14 13.13 -19.73
C ASN A 60 -22.12 14.18 -19.30
N ILE A 61 -21.54 14.04 -18.11
CA ILE A 61 -20.55 14.99 -17.59
C ILE A 61 -19.15 14.40 -17.75
N HIS A 62 -18.34 15.03 -18.58
CA HIS A 62 -16.97 14.60 -18.88
C HIS A 62 -15.94 15.67 -18.53
N PHE A 63 -15.13 15.38 -17.53
CA PHE A 63 -13.97 16.19 -17.14
C PHE A 63 -12.73 15.75 -17.93
N THR A 64 -12.28 16.59 -18.86
CA THR A 64 -11.14 16.32 -19.76
C THR A 64 -9.84 17.00 -19.34
N GLY A 65 -9.85 17.68 -18.20
CA GLY A 65 -8.66 18.32 -17.64
C GLY A 65 -7.62 17.32 -17.14
N THR A 66 -6.39 17.81 -16.95
CA THR A 66 -5.27 17.01 -16.40
C THR A 66 -5.28 16.89 -14.87
N ASN A 67 -6.14 17.67 -14.20
CA ASN A 67 -6.28 17.67 -12.76
C ASN A 67 -7.39 16.71 -12.32
N LYS A 68 -7.14 15.97 -11.23
CA LYS A 68 -8.18 15.19 -10.56
C LYS A 68 -9.30 16.11 -10.05
N VAL A 69 -10.52 15.62 -10.05
CA VAL A 69 -11.71 16.41 -9.69
C VAL A 69 -12.16 16.07 -8.27
N ALA A 70 -12.25 17.07 -7.40
CA ALA A 70 -12.86 16.95 -6.08
C ALA A 70 -14.39 17.12 -6.18
N ILE A 71 -15.14 16.07 -5.84
CA ILE A 71 -16.59 16.07 -5.90
C ILE A 71 -17.11 16.37 -4.50
N LYS A 72 -17.60 17.59 -4.25
CA LYS A 72 -18.05 18.00 -2.91
C LYS A 72 -19.37 17.31 -2.50
N LYS A 73 -19.76 17.50 -1.23
CA LYS A 73 -20.98 16.95 -0.64
C LYS A 73 -22.21 17.20 -1.53
N GLY A 74 -23.01 16.16 -1.74
CA GLY A 74 -24.26 16.24 -2.50
C GLY A 74 -24.14 16.72 -3.96
N ALA A 75 -22.92 16.75 -4.53
CA ALA A 75 -22.65 17.38 -5.82
C ALA A 75 -23.61 16.98 -6.96
N PHE A 76 -23.99 15.70 -7.04
CA PHE A 76 -24.91 15.17 -8.04
C PHE A 76 -26.16 14.54 -7.42
N ASN A 77 -26.42 14.76 -6.13
CA ASN A 77 -27.52 14.13 -5.41
C ASN A 77 -28.87 14.29 -6.15
N ASN A 78 -29.62 13.18 -6.27
CA ASN A 78 -30.90 13.07 -6.97
C ASN A 78 -30.87 13.46 -8.47
N THR A 79 -29.72 13.29 -9.13
CA THR A 79 -29.60 13.48 -10.59
C THR A 79 -29.83 12.14 -11.30
N LEU A 80 -31.07 11.88 -11.70
CA LEU A 80 -31.52 10.53 -12.10
C LEU A 80 -31.03 10.03 -13.46
N PHE A 81 -30.59 10.92 -14.35
CA PHE A 81 -30.13 10.54 -15.70
C PHE A 81 -28.77 11.16 -15.95
N ILE A 82 -27.71 10.52 -15.48
CA ILE A 82 -26.35 11.07 -15.49
C ILE A 82 -25.33 9.97 -15.76
N SER A 83 -24.31 10.31 -16.55
CA SER A 83 -23.02 9.63 -16.55
C SER A 83 -21.94 10.60 -16.09
N PHE A 84 -20.91 10.06 -15.43
CA PHE A 84 -19.78 10.83 -14.94
C PHE A 84 -18.48 10.18 -15.41
N MET A 85 -17.60 11.00 -15.99
CA MET A 85 -16.28 10.57 -16.41
C MET A 85 -15.25 11.65 -16.09
N SER A 86 -14.07 11.23 -15.61
CA SER A 86 -12.92 12.10 -15.36
C SER A 86 -11.63 11.44 -15.83
N ASP A 87 -10.98 12.02 -16.83
CA ASP A 87 -9.78 11.45 -17.45
C ASP A 87 -8.59 11.36 -16.46
N ALA A 88 -8.43 12.40 -15.64
CA ALA A 88 -7.41 12.48 -14.61
C ALA A 88 -7.76 11.67 -13.34
N GLY A 89 -9.04 11.36 -13.14
CA GLY A 89 -9.58 10.66 -11.97
C GLY A 89 -10.16 11.59 -10.89
N ILE A 90 -10.57 11.01 -9.78
CA ILE A 90 -11.27 11.70 -8.69
C ILE A 90 -10.26 12.03 -7.58
N ALA A 91 -10.25 13.27 -7.11
CA ALA A 91 -9.38 13.71 -6.03
C ALA A 91 -9.97 13.36 -4.66
N SER A 92 -11.29 13.51 -4.52
CA SER A 92 -12.04 13.20 -3.31
C SER A 92 -13.53 13.08 -3.63
N LEU A 93 -14.24 12.26 -2.86
CA LEU A 93 -15.70 12.18 -2.87
C LEU A 93 -16.27 12.83 -1.61
N GLY A 94 -17.41 13.50 -1.77
CA GLY A 94 -18.19 14.07 -0.68
C GLY A 94 -19.35 13.17 -0.29
N GLU A 95 -19.80 13.29 0.96
CA GLU A 95 -21.00 12.62 1.48
C GLU A 95 -22.19 12.84 0.54
N SER A 96 -22.98 11.79 0.28
CA SER A 96 -24.14 11.83 -0.62
C SER A 96 -23.87 12.38 -2.03
N SER A 97 -22.61 12.43 -2.49
CA SER A 97 -22.27 13.13 -3.74
C SER A 97 -22.94 12.55 -4.99
N PHE A 98 -23.26 11.27 -5.01
CA PHE A 98 -24.01 10.59 -6.07
C PHE A 98 -25.29 9.91 -5.55
N GLU A 99 -25.74 10.21 -4.33
CA GLU A 99 -26.93 9.55 -3.75
C GLU A 99 -28.15 9.75 -4.64
N GLY A 100 -28.87 8.66 -4.92
CA GLY A 100 -30.07 8.64 -5.76
C GLY A 100 -29.81 9.03 -7.22
N THR A 101 -28.58 8.85 -7.72
CA THR A 101 -28.27 9.10 -9.14
C THR A 101 -28.51 7.88 -10.01
N GLY A 102 -28.70 8.10 -11.31
CA GLY A 102 -28.82 7.02 -12.30
C GLY A 102 -27.51 6.60 -12.96
N ILE A 103 -26.35 6.85 -12.33
CA ILE A 103 -25.08 6.38 -12.88
C ILE A 103 -25.09 4.85 -13.02
N ASP A 104 -24.65 4.34 -14.16
CA ASP A 104 -24.53 2.90 -14.40
C ASP A 104 -23.12 2.34 -14.12
N SER A 105 -22.13 3.24 -14.13
CA SER A 105 -20.72 2.95 -13.99
C SER A 105 -19.98 4.08 -13.30
N ILE A 106 -18.94 3.74 -12.53
CA ILE A 106 -18.03 4.70 -11.92
C ILE A 106 -16.59 4.19 -11.94
N ASP A 107 -15.67 5.08 -12.33
CA ASP A 107 -14.23 4.89 -12.18
C ASP A 107 -13.74 5.63 -10.93
N LEU A 108 -13.32 4.88 -9.91
CA LEU A 108 -12.84 5.40 -8.63
C LEU A 108 -11.33 5.66 -8.61
N LYS A 109 -10.68 5.78 -9.79
CA LYS A 109 -9.25 6.11 -9.90
C LYS A 109 -8.90 7.34 -9.06
N GLY A 110 -8.03 7.12 -8.07
CA GLY A 110 -7.53 8.16 -7.17
C GLY A 110 -8.34 8.36 -5.88
N VAL A 111 -9.43 7.61 -5.68
CA VAL A 111 -10.25 7.64 -4.47
C VAL A 111 -9.64 6.74 -3.40
N THR A 112 -9.42 7.30 -2.21
CA THR A 112 -8.98 6.54 -1.02
C THR A 112 -10.08 6.33 0.00
N ILE A 113 -11.15 7.14 -0.04
CA ILE A 113 -12.27 7.09 0.90
C ILE A 113 -13.57 7.25 0.10
N VAL A 114 -14.50 6.32 0.27
CA VAL A 114 -15.89 6.48 -0.17
C VAL A 114 -16.71 6.93 1.04
N PRO A 115 -17.14 8.19 1.13
CA PRO A 115 -17.83 8.72 2.30
C PRO A 115 -19.25 8.15 2.43
N ALA A 116 -19.90 8.48 3.55
CA ALA A 116 -21.25 8.02 3.83
C ALA A 116 -22.24 8.41 2.73
N LYS A 117 -23.13 7.47 2.39
CA LYS A 117 -24.20 7.60 1.39
C LYS A 117 -23.75 7.96 -0.02
N CYS A 118 -22.44 7.94 -0.33
CA CYS A 118 -21.88 8.47 -1.57
C CYS A 118 -22.63 7.98 -2.82
N PHE A 119 -22.90 6.67 -2.91
CA PHE A 119 -23.61 6.01 -4.00
C PHE A 119 -24.89 5.31 -3.52
N SER A 120 -25.44 5.75 -2.37
CA SER A 120 -26.68 5.20 -1.84
C SER A 120 -27.81 5.39 -2.85
N MET A 121 -28.61 4.34 -3.07
CA MET A 121 -29.74 4.33 -4.01
C MET A 121 -29.35 4.63 -5.46
N CYS A 122 -28.09 4.40 -5.86
CA CYS A 122 -27.71 4.37 -7.28
C CYS A 122 -28.19 3.07 -7.93
N THR A 123 -29.50 2.96 -8.19
CA THR A 123 -30.16 1.72 -8.59
C THR A 123 -29.80 1.22 -10.00
N ALA A 124 -28.99 1.96 -10.75
CA ALA A 124 -28.44 1.56 -12.04
C ALA A 124 -26.96 1.15 -11.98
N LEU A 125 -26.26 1.42 -10.86
CA LEU A 125 -24.81 1.31 -10.75
C LEU A 125 -24.37 -0.16 -10.74
N SER A 126 -24.02 -0.67 -11.91
CA SER A 126 -23.64 -2.06 -12.14
C SER A 126 -22.14 -2.28 -12.19
N THR A 127 -21.37 -1.25 -12.53
CA THR A 127 -19.91 -1.34 -12.73
C THR A 127 -19.16 -0.35 -11.83
N ILE A 128 -18.34 -0.87 -10.93
CA ILE A 128 -17.45 -0.07 -10.07
C ILE A 128 -16.02 -0.51 -10.38
N SER A 129 -15.15 0.42 -10.75
CA SER A 129 -13.78 0.12 -11.16
C SER A 129 -12.74 0.93 -10.38
N ASN A 130 -11.50 0.44 -10.37
CA ASN A 130 -10.35 1.04 -9.69
C ASN A 130 -10.52 1.22 -8.16
N THR A 131 -10.99 0.18 -7.48
CA THR A 131 -11.25 0.17 -6.02
C THR A 131 -10.03 -0.17 -5.16
N LYS A 132 -8.91 -0.59 -5.75
CA LYS A 132 -7.71 -1.10 -5.06
C LYS A 132 -7.03 -0.12 -4.10
N ASP A 133 -7.28 1.18 -4.25
CA ASP A 133 -6.68 2.23 -3.42
C ASP A 133 -7.62 2.69 -2.28
N ILE A 134 -8.83 2.11 -2.17
CA ILE A 134 -9.84 2.48 -1.18
C ILE A 134 -9.46 1.89 0.19
N ILE A 135 -9.28 2.76 1.18
CA ILE A 135 -8.91 2.41 2.55
C ILE A 135 -10.16 2.34 3.45
N GLU A 136 -11.17 3.17 3.18
CA GLU A 136 -12.39 3.25 3.97
C GLU A 136 -13.65 3.40 3.11
N ILE A 137 -14.71 2.67 3.50
CA ILE A 137 -16.06 2.83 2.98
C ILE A 137 -16.96 3.30 4.13
N GLY A 138 -17.65 4.40 3.93
CA GLY A 138 -18.54 5.01 4.91
C GLY A 138 -19.91 4.34 5.02
N ASP A 139 -20.70 4.80 5.98
CA ASP A 139 -22.03 4.25 6.25
C ASP A 139 -22.96 4.42 5.03
N GLU A 140 -23.72 3.37 4.70
CA GLU A 140 -24.66 3.35 3.57
C GLU A 140 -24.06 3.71 2.20
N ALA A 141 -22.73 3.67 2.04
CA ALA A 141 -22.04 4.19 0.85
C ALA A 141 -22.51 3.56 -0.47
N PHE A 142 -22.84 2.27 -0.48
CA PHE A 142 -23.34 1.49 -1.61
C PHE A 142 -24.68 0.80 -1.29
N ASN A 143 -25.49 1.41 -0.41
CA ASN A 143 -26.82 0.91 -0.07
C ASN A 143 -27.71 0.85 -1.32
N GLY A 144 -28.28 -0.31 -1.65
CA GLY A 144 -29.17 -0.49 -2.80
C GLY A 144 -28.48 -0.44 -4.17
N VAL A 145 -27.18 -0.69 -4.22
CA VAL A 145 -26.39 -0.70 -5.47
C VAL A 145 -26.42 -2.10 -6.12
N PRO A 146 -26.79 -2.21 -7.42
CA PRO A 146 -26.96 -3.50 -8.10
C PRO A 146 -25.67 -4.13 -8.63
N ALA A 147 -24.50 -3.55 -8.36
CA ALA A 147 -23.22 -4.15 -8.71
C ALA A 147 -23.09 -5.54 -8.07
N THR A 148 -22.76 -6.54 -8.88
CA THR A 148 -22.65 -7.94 -8.46
C THR A 148 -21.27 -8.29 -7.91
N THR A 149 -20.29 -7.42 -8.14
CA THR A 149 -18.91 -7.60 -7.69
C THR A 149 -18.35 -6.32 -7.12
N PHE A 150 -17.47 -6.45 -6.12
CA PHE A 150 -16.70 -5.36 -5.57
C PHE A 150 -15.34 -5.91 -5.12
N GLU A 151 -14.25 -5.38 -5.66
CA GLU A 151 -12.90 -5.77 -5.25
C GLU A 151 -12.50 -4.96 -4.02
N PHE A 152 -12.49 -5.60 -2.85
CA PHE A 152 -12.00 -5.02 -1.60
C PHE A 152 -10.47 -4.91 -1.63
N ALA A 153 -9.95 -3.72 -1.42
CA ALA A 153 -8.50 -3.49 -1.37
C ALA A 153 -7.84 -4.21 -0.19
N GLU A 154 -6.66 -4.79 -0.40
CA GLU A 154 -5.87 -5.45 0.67
C GLU A 154 -5.50 -4.50 1.82
N SER A 155 -5.45 -3.19 1.55
CA SER A 155 -5.17 -2.15 2.56
C SER A 155 -6.41 -1.59 3.25
N MET A 156 -7.60 -2.07 2.94
CA MET A 156 -8.84 -1.54 3.49
C MET A 156 -8.99 -1.92 4.97
N THR A 157 -9.28 -0.93 5.80
CA THR A 157 -9.33 -1.10 7.26
C THR A 157 -10.73 -0.93 7.84
N LYS A 158 -11.66 -0.32 7.09
CA LYS A 158 -13.01 0.02 7.56
C LYS A 158 -14.09 -0.10 6.49
N ILE A 159 -15.19 -0.75 6.88
CA ILE A 159 -16.47 -0.78 6.16
C ILE A 159 -17.57 -0.27 7.11
N GLY A 160 -18.30 0.76 6.70
CA GLY A 160 -19.33 1.41 7.50
C GLY A 160 -20.58 0.57 7.73
N ALA A 161 -21.45 1.04 8.62
CA ALA A 161 -22.75 0.43 8.85
C ALA A 161 -23.60 0.51 7.58
N LYS A 162 -24.28 -0.59 7.23
CA LYS A 162 -25.11 -0.67 6.02
C LYS A 162 -24.40 -0.34 4.71
N ALA A 163 -23.07 -0.36 4.67
CA ALA A 163 -22.29 0.08 3.52
C ALA A 163 -22.70 -0.60 2.20
N PHE A 164 -23.03 -1.90 2.25
CA PHE A 164 -23.52 -2.71 1.13
C PHE A 164 -24.89 -3.31 1.44
N TYR A 165 -25.71 -2.62 2.24
CA TYR A 165 -27.08 -3.03 2.53
C TYR A 165 -27.89 -3.12 1.24
N SER A 166 -28.65 -4.19 1.05
CA SER A 166 -29.44 -4.41 -0.17
C SER A 166 -28.60 -4.37 -1.46
N SER A 167 -27.33 -4.77 -1.40
CA SER A 167 -26.47 -4.93 -2.59
C SER A 167 -26.77 -6.23 -3.34
N MET A 168 -26.23 -6.37 -4.55
CA MET A 168 -26.35 -7.60 -5.36
C MET A 168 -25.06 -8.42 -5.39
N LEU A 169 -24.15 -8.20 -4.43
CA LEU A 169 -22.86 -8.89 -4.38
C LEU A 169 -23.06 -10.40 -4.28
N THR A 170 -22.40 -11.15 -5.16
CA THR A 170 -22.45 -12.61 -5.16
C THR A 170 -21.35 -13.25 -4.32
N GLU A 171 -20.25 -12.52 -4.12
CA GLU A 171 -19.09 -12.95 -3.34
C GLU A 171 -18.55 -11.77 -2.53
N ILE A 172 -18.17 -12.04 -1.29
CA ILE A 172 -17.45 -11.11 -0.43
C ILE A 172 -16.13 -11.76 -0.04
N LYS A 173 -15.02 -11.09 -0.36
CA LYS A 173 -13.70 -11.44 0.11
C LYS A 173 -13.16 -10.30 0.97
N LEU A 174 -13.23 -10.47 2.29
CA LEU A 174 -12.75 -9.45 3.21
C LEU A 174 -11.21 -9.33 3.12
N PRO A 175 -10.64 -8.14 3.34
CA PRO A 175 -9.19 -7.98 3.45
C PRO A 175 -8.70 -8.44 4.82
N SER A 176 -7.49 -9.02 4.90
CA SER A 176 -6.95 -9.62 6.13
C SER A 176 -6.60 -8.60 7.22
N VAL A 177 -6.50 -7.32 6.86
CA VAL A 177 -6.22 -6.21 7.78
C VAL A 177 -7.49 -5.44 8.17
N ILE A 178 -8.68 -5.92 7.78
CA ILE A 178 -9.94 -5.26 8.15
C ILE A 178 -10.08 -5.22 9.67
N THR A 179 -10.36 -4.04 10.21
CA THR A 179 -10.46 -3.84 11.67
C THR A 179 -11.86 -3.49 12.13
N THR A 180 -12.65 -2.87 11.25
CA THR A 180 -13.99 -2.37 11.57
C THR A 180 -14.95 -2.68 10.44
N ILE A 181 -16.03 -3.39 10.75
CA ILE A 181 -17.17 -3.59 9.85
C ILE A 181 -18.42 -3.21 10.65
N GLY A 182 -19.18 -2.24 10.14
CA GLY A 182 -20.38 -1.74 10.81
C GLY A 182 -21.53 -2.76 10.81
N SER A 183 -22.50 -2.51 11.68
CA SER A 183 -23.73 -3.30 11.75
C SER A 183 -24.46 -3.31 10.40
N GLU A 184 -25.06 -4.44 10.04
CA GLU A 184 -25.82 -4.61 8.80
C GLU A 184 -25.04 -4.33 7.50
N ALA A 185 -23.70 -4.34 7.54
CA ALA A 185 -22.86 -3.92 6.40
C ALA A 185 -23.17 -4.66 5.09
N PHE A 186 -23.55 -5.94 5.15
CA PHE A 186 -23.85 -6.79 4.00
C PHE A 186 -25.25 -7.41 4.06
N SER A 187 -26.17 -6.84 4.85
CA SER A 187 -27.53 -7.37 4.97
C SER A 187 -28.30 -7.26 3.65
N TYR A 188 -29.24 -8.18 3.45
CA TYR A 188 -30.15 -8.21 2.30
C TYR A 188 -29.45 -8.28 0.94
N ALA A 189 -28.31 -8.98 0.85
CA ALA A 189 -27.71 -9.36 -0.44
C ALA A 189 -28.28 -10.72 -0.91
N PRO A 190 -29.29 -10.75 -1.79
CA PRO A 190 -30.07 -11.96 -2.07
C PRO A 190 -29.29 -13.03 -2.86
N ASP A 191 -28.27 -12.61 -3.62
CA ASP A 191 -27.47 -13.48 -4.48
C ASP A 191 -26.10 -13.84 -3.87
N LEU A 192 -25.85 -13.45 -2.61
CA LEU A 192 -24.59 -13.70 -1.92
C LEU A 192 -24.39 -15.20 -1.68
N ALA A 193 -23.49 -15.81 -2.43
CA ALA A 193 -23.22 -17.25 -2.38
C ALA A 193 -21.98 -17.61 -1.55
N THR A 194 -21.00 -16.71 -1.47
CA THR A 194 -19.72 -16.99 -0.79
C THR A 194 -19.21 -15.80 0.00
N VAL A 195 -18.76 -16.06 1.22
CA VAL A 195 -18.10 -15.09 2.10
C VAL A 195 -16.79 -15.68 2.59
N ASP A 196 -15.68 -15.10 2.17
CA ASP A 196 -14.38 -15.33 2.79
C ASP A 196 -14.15 -14.26 3.87
N VAL A 197 -14.15 -14.70 5.13
CA VAL A 197 -13.95 -13.77 6.26
C VAL A 197 -12.49 -13.36 6.45
N ASN A 198 -11.55 -14.05 5.78
CA ASN A 198 -10.12 -13.72 5.69
C ASN A 198 -9.48 -13.23 7.01
N ASN A 199 -9.58 -14.02 8.08
CA ASN A 199 -9.06 -13.71 9.42
C ASN A 199 -9.82 -12.64 10.23
N ASN A 200 -10.96 -12.15 9.73
CA ASN A 200 -11.80 -11.25 10.51
C ASN A 200 -12.35 -11.95 11.77
N GLU A 201 -12.09 -11.34 12.93
CA GLU A 201 -12.39 -11.96 14.22
C GLU A 201 -13.85 -11.76 14.67
N ASN A 202 -14.64 -10.88 14.04
CA ASN A 202 -15.98 -10.53 14.49
C ASN A 202 -17.00 -10.57 13.35
N ILE A 203 -18.04 -11.41 13.49
CA ILE A 203 -19.25 -11.32 12.67
C ILE A 203 -20.26 -10.45 13.43
N GLY A 204 -20.38 -9.21 13.00
CA GLY A 204 -21.13 -8.16 13.68
C GLY A 204 -22.65 -8.30 13.60
N GLU A 205 -23.35 -7.43 14.35
CA GLU A 205 -24.82 -7.46 14.46
C GLU A 205 -25.47 -7.40 13.07
N LYS A 206 -26.31 -8.39 12.78
CA LYS A 206 -27.05 -8.53 11.52
C LYS A 206 -26.20 -8.44 10.26
N MET A 207 -24.90 -8.67 10.34
CA MET A 207 -23.96 -8.40 9.25
C MET A 207 -24.39 -9.01 7.90
N PHE A 208 -24.97 -10.21 7.91
CA PHE A 208 -25.46 -10.91 6.73
C PHE A 208 -26.98 -11.15 6.77
N ALA A 209 -27.72 -10.50 7.67
CA ALA A 209 -29.15 -10.75 7.83
C ALA A 209 -29.93 -10.57 6.51
N GLY A 210 -30.80 -11.52 6.17
CA GLY A 210 -31.59 -11.50 4.94
C GLY A 210 -30.82 -11.87 3.66
N CYS A 211 -29.58 -12.35 3.75
CA CYS A 211 -28.88 -12.95 2.61
C CYS A 211 -29.50 -14.30 2.25
N SER A 212 -30.43 -14.27 1.29
CA SER A 212 -31.37 -15.35 1.01
C SER A 212 -30.97 -16.25 -0.17
N ALA A 213 -29.68 -16.38 -0.49
CA ALA A 213 -29.23 -17.34 -1.50
C ALA A 213 -29.58 -18.78 -1.06
N GLU A 214 -29.60 -19.73 -2.01
CA GLU A 214 -29.94 -21.13 -1.71
C GLU A 214 -29.06 -21.72 -0.60
N SER A 215 -27.76 -21.39 -0.63
CA SER A 215 -26.81 -21.65 0.44
C SER A 215 -25.68 -20.62 0.36
N VAL A 216 -25.26 -20.12 1.52
CA VAL A 216 -24.09 -19.25 1.66
C VAL A 216 -22.94 -20.06 2.26
N THR A 217 -21.81 -20.08 1.56
CA THR A 217 -20.58 -20.72 2.03
C THR A 217 -19.68 -19.71 2.72
N PHE A 218 -19.34 -19.97 3.98
CA PHE A 218 -18.39 -19.16 4.74
C PHE A 218 -17.03 -19.86 4.78
N LEU A 219 -15.98 -19.16 4.36
CA LEU A 219 -14.59 -19.65 4.32
C LEU A 219 -13.74 -18.95 5.39
N ASN A 220 -12.66 -19.60 5.83
CA ASN A 220 -11.68 -19.06 6.79
C ASN A 220 -12.27 -18.63 8.15
N THR A 221 -13.35 -19.30 8.57
CA THR A 221 -14.17 -18.99 9.76
C THR A 221 -13.54 -19.39 11.09
N GLU A 222 -12.46 -20.17 11.09
CA GLU A 222 -11.75 -20.57 12.33
C GLU A 222 -11.20 -19.39 13.13
N SER A 223 -10.95 -18.26 12.48
CA SER A 223 -10.45 -17.01 13.07
C SER A 223 -11.50 -16.26 13.90
N ILE A 224 -12.80 -16.55 13.70
CA ILE A 224 -13.90 -15.84 14.35
C ILE A 224 -13.83 -16.04 15.87
N LYS A 225 -13.86 -14.93 16.62
CA LYS A 225 -13.94 -14.88 18.08
C LYS A 225 -15.34 -14.58 18.58
N THR A 226 -16.10 -13.76 17.86
CA THR A 226 -17.45 -13.34 18.24
C THR A 226 -18.40 -13.40 17.05
N ILE A 227 -19.59 -13.96 17.30
CA ILE A 227 -20.74 -13.89 16.39
C ILE A 227 -21.81 -13.11 17.15
N GLU A 228 -22.15 -11.92 16.68
CA GLU A 228 -23.08 -11.02 17.35
C GLU A 228 -24.55 -11.37 17.08
N THR A 229 -25.44 -10.58 17.66
CA THR A 229 -26.88 -10.79 17.57
C THR A 229 -27.38 -10.79 16.12
N ASP A 230 -28.12 -11.84 15.75
CA ASP A 230 -28.84 -11.98 14.48
C ASP A 230 -27.95 -11.84 13.23
N ALA A 231 -26.64 -12.06 13.38
CA ALA A 231 -25.63 -12.04 12.32
C ALA A 231 -26.02 -12.84 11.06
N PHE A 232 -26.68 -13.99 11.25
CA PHE A 232 -27.12 -14.92 10.20
C PHE A 232 -28.64 -15.08 10.12
N LEU A 233 -29.40 -14.09 10.62
CA LEU A 233 -30.85 -14.10 10.53
C LEU A 233 -31.29 -14.25 9.07
N GLU A 234 -32.10 -15.28 8.77
CA GLU A 234 -32.59 -15.57 7.42
C GLU A 234 -31.47 -15.89 6.39
N VAL A 235 -30.34 -16.45 6.83
CA VAL A 235 -29.22 -16.86 5.96
C VAL A 235 -29.05 -18.38 5.93
N THR A 236 -29.28 -19.04 4.80
CA THR A 236 -29.10 -20.50 4.72
C THR A 236 -27.62 -20.89 4.73
N ILE A 237 -27.15 -21.52 5.81
CA ILE A 237 -25.76 -22.02 5.93
C ILE A 237 -25.81 -23.53 6.17
N THR A 238 -25.25 -24.31 5.26
CA THR A 238 -25.25 -25.78 5.44
C THR A 238 -24.25 -26.22 6.50
N LYS A 239 -23.05 -25.61 6.50
CA LYS A 239 -21.93 -26.02 7.33
C LYS A 239 -21.13 -24.81 7.78
N LEU A 240 -20.65 -24.85 9.02
CA LEU A 240 -19.81 -23.81 9.58
C LEU A 240 -18.68 -24.43 10.42
N HIS A 241 -17.44 -24.16 10.03
CA HIS A 241 -16.25 -24.56 10.79
C HIS A 241 -15.85 -23.45 11.76
N LEU A 242 -15.68 -23.75 13.05
CA LEU A 242 -15.39 -22.77 14.10
C LEU A 242 -14.31 -23.32 15.03
N LYS A 243 -13.41 -22.45 15.49
CA LYS A 243 -12.32 -22.85 16.40
C LYS A 243 -12.12 -21.91 17.56
N ASN A 244 -11.95 -20.62 17.26
CA ASN A 244 -11.58 -19.61 18.26
C ASN A 244 -12.78 -18.84 18.84
N VAL A 245 -14.02 -19.26 18.54
CA VAL A 245 -15.22 -18.55 18.99
C VAL A 245 -15.36 -18.62 20.52
N THR A 246 -15.59 -17.47 21.13
CA THR A 246 -15.73 -17.30 22.58
C THR A 246 -17.14 -16.86 22.98
N SER A 247 -17.86 -16.17 22.09
CA SER A 247 -19.23 -15.71 22.33
C SER A 247 -20.08 -15.78 21.07
N ILE A 248 -21.32 -16.26 21.21
CA ILE A 248 -22.33 -16.38 20.15
C ILE A 248 -23.63 -15.75 20.63
N GLY A 249 -24.06 -14.69 19.94
CA GLY A 249 -25.35 -14.02 20.14
C GLY A 249 -26.40 -14.31 19.09
N ASP A 250 -26.07 -15.15 18.10
CA ASP A 250 -27.01 -15.65 17.11
C ASP A 250 -27.66 -16.97 17.56
N THR A 251 -28.85 -17.26 17.05
CA THR A 251 -29.56 -18.53 17.29
C THR A 251 -29.07 -19.67 16.40
N LEU A 252 -28.26 -19.35 15.39
CA LEU A 252 -27.80 -20.22 14.31
C LEU A 252 -28.95 -21.00 13.65
N ALA A 253 -30.14 -20.39 13.58
CA ALA A 253 -31.38 -21.08 13.23
C ALA A 253 -31.38 -21.72 11.85
N THR A 254 -30.56 -21.18 10.95
CA THR A 254 -30.41 -21.56 9.56
C THR A 254 -29.09 -22.27 9.28
N VAL A 255 -28.25 -22.49 10.30
CA VAL A 255 -27.04 -23.30 10.23
C VAL A 255 -27.39 -24.77 10.48
N SER A 256 -27.16 -25.64 9.49
CA SER A 256 -27.52 -27.06 9.65
C SER A 256 -26.47 -27.83 10.48
N THR A 257 -25.19 -27.58 10.23
CA THR A 257 -24.08 -28.28 10.89
C THR A 257 -22.98 -27.31 11.33
N VAL A 258 -22.50 -27.49 12.56
CA VAL A 258 -21.31 -26.82 13.10
C VAL A 258 -20.22 -27.85 13.38
N PHE A 259 -19.04 -27.61 12.84
CA PHE A 259 -17.80 -28.31 13.19
C PHE A 259 -17.01 -27.41 14.12
N PHE A 260 -16.91 -27.80 15.40
CA PHE A 260 -16.22 -27.00 16.40
C PHE A 260 -14.93 -27.68 16.87
N HIS A 261 -13.81 -27.05 16.54
CA HIS A 261 -12.45 -27.54 16.78
C HIS A 261 -11.89 -27.10 18.15
N GLY A 262 -12.58 -26.20 18.85
CA GLY A 262 -12.14 -25.64 20.13
C GLY A 262 -12.36 -26.58 21.32
N ALA A 263 -11.59 -26.35 22.40
CA ALA A 263 -11.67 -27.14 23.64
C ALA A 263 -12.74 -26.65 24.63
N ILE A 264 -13.10 -25.36 24.55
CA ILE A 264 -13.93 -24.66 25.54
C ILE A 264 -15.23 -24.24 24.88
N ALA A 265 -16.36 -24.48 25.55
CA ALA A 265 -17.67 -24.03 25.11
C ALA A 265 -17.74 -22.50 25.06
N PRO A 266 -18.22 -21.89 23.96
CA PRO A 266 -18.46 -20.46 23.91
C PRO A 266 -19.63 -20.07 24.83
N THR A 267 -19.71 -18.79 25.20
CA THR A 267 -20.87 -18.23 25.89
C THR A 267 -21.98 -17.89 24.90
N PHE A 268 -23.24 -18.10 25.30
CA PHE A 268 -24.40 -17.83 24.45
C PHE A 268 -25.25 -16.73 25.08
N THR A 269 -25.66 -15.73 24.29
CA THR A 269 -26.64 -14.71 24.72
C THR A 269 -28.05 -15.00 24.23
N LYS A 270 -28.20 -15.94 23.29
CA LYS A 270 -29.48 -16.49 22.81
C LYS A 270 -29.39 -18.01 22.74
N ASP A 271 -30.52 -18.69 22.92
CA ASP A 271 -30.58 -20.14 22.77
C ASP A 271 -30.39 -20.52 21.29
N LEU A 272 -29.66 -21.61 21.07
CA LEU A 272 -29.51 -22.18 19.73
C LEU A 272 -30.82 -22.82 19.26
N SER A 273 -30.99 -22.88 17.95
CA SER A 273 -32.02 -23.69 17.31
C SER A 273 -31.79 -25.18 17.56
N THR A 274 -32.87 -25.93 17.72
CA THR A 274 -32.83 -27.37 18.04
C THR A 274 -32.42 -28.24 16.86
N ILE A 275 -32.30 -27.69 15.66
CA ILE A 275 -31.94 -28.45 14.44
C ILE A 275 -30.43 -28.47 14.13
N VAL A 276 -29.62 -27.69 14.86
CA VAL A 276 -28.17 -27.58 14.61
C VAL A 276 -27.45 -28.84 15.08
N ALA A 277 -26.80 -29.56 14.16
CA ALA A 277 -25.90 -30.65 14.52
C ALA A 277 -24.50 -30.11 14.83
N VAL A 278 -23.95 -30.45 16.00
CA VAL A 278 -22.62 -29.95 16.43
C VAL A 278 -21.64 -31.11 16.59
N TYR A 279 -20.52 -31.07 15.87
CA TYR A 279 -19.44 -32.05 15.92
C TYR A 279 -18.22 -31.45 16.63
N VAL A 280 -17.64 -32.21 17.56
CA VAL A 280 -16.47 -31.79 18.38
C VAL A 280 -15.50 -32.95 18.56
N ASN A 281 -14.21 -32.67 18.73
CA ASN A 281 -13.23 -33.70 19.13
C ASN A 281 -13.36 -34.04 20.63
N ASP A 282 -12.54 -34.99 21.08
CA ASP A 282 -12.49 -35.42 22.48
C ASP A 282 -11.96 -34.36 23.46
N ILE A 283 -11.23 -33.33 22.99
CA ILE A 283 -10.68 -32.28 23.86
C ILE A 283 -11.76 -31.31 24.36
N TYR A 284 -12.90 -31.23 23.67
CA TYR A 284 -14.05 -30.43 24.09
C TYR A 284 -14.75 -31.05 25.31
N THR A 285 -14.55 -30.56 26.52
CA THR A 285 -15.02 -31.31 27.72
C THR A 285 -16.52 -31.20 28.00
N ALA A 286 -17.22 -30.22 27.42
CA ALA A 286 -18.65 -30.03 27.65
C ALA A 286 -19.50 -31.04 26.86
N THR A 287 -20.68 -31.35 27.38
CA THR A 287 -21.65 -32.24 26.72
C THR A 287 -22.59 -31.52 25.77
N THR A 288 -22.62 -30.18 25.84
CA THR A 288 -23.46 -29.33 24.99
C THR A 288 -22.64 -28.19 24.38
N PHE A 289 -23.12 -27.68 23.26
CA PHE A 289 -22.71 -26.43 22.64
C PHE A 289 -23.95 -25.54 22.66
N GLY A 290 -24.01 -24.61 23.61
CA GLY A 290 -25.28 -23.96 23.97
C GLY A 290 -26.29 -24.97 24.50
N THR A 291 -27.47 -24.98 23.90
CA THR A 291 -28.55 -25.95 24.18
C THR A 291 -28.43 -27.25 23.35
N ALA A 292 -27.58 -27.27 22.31
CA ALA A 292 -27.43 -28.43 21.43
C ALA A 292 -26.51 -29.49 22.06
N THR A 293 -26.91 -30.77 21.98
CA THR A 293 -26.04 -31.88 22.39
C THR A 293 -24.96 -32.11 21.34
N VAL A 294 -23.71 -32.21 21.75
CA VAL A 294 -22.58 -32.39 20.82
C VAL A 294 -22.39 -33.85 20.45
N LYS A 295 -21.96 -34.10 19.21
CA LYS A 295 -21.54 -35.38 18.67
C LYS A 295 -20.02 -35.46 18.71
N LYS A 296 -19.49 -36.46 19.40
CA LYS A 296 -18.04 -36.66 19.51
C LYS A 296 -17.51 -37.28 18.22
N ALA A 297 -16.53 -36.62 17.60
CA ALA A 297 -15.83 -37.12 16.43
C ALA A 297 -14.45 -37.67 16.81
N GLN A 298 -14.19 -38.90 16.35
CA GLN A 298 -12.93 -39.62 16.58
C GLN A 298 -12.30 -40.10 15.29
N CYS A 299 -12.45 -39.34 14.21
CA CYS A 299 -11.62 -39.55 13.04
C CYS A 299 -10.18 -39.14 13.37
N ASP A 300 -9.19 -39.84 12.82
CA ASP A 300 -7.81 -39.37 12.91
C ASP A 300 -7.57 -38.20 11.94
N LYS A 301 -6.39 -37.58 12.01
CA LYS A 301 -6.05 -36.38 11.24
C LYS A 301 -5.95 -36.62 9.73
N LEU A 302 -5.87 -37.88 9.29
CA LEU A 302 -5.87 -38.28 7.88
C LEU A 302 -7.27 -38.69 7.41
N HIS A 303 -8.29 -38.52 8.25
CA HIS A 303 -9.68 -38.79 7.90
C HIS A 303 -10.56 -37.58 8.19
N LYS A 304 -11.63 -37.46 7.41
CA LYS A 304 -12.71 -36.49 7.58
C LYS A 304 -14.02 -37.18 7.91
N ILE A 305 -14.95 -36.44 8.49
CA ILE A 305 -16.30 -36.91 8.78
C ILE A 305 -17.04 -37.12 7.46
N ASN A 306 -17.61 -38.31 7.29
CA ASN A 306 -18.46 -38.63 6.16
C ASN A 306 -19.93 -38.34 6.47
N LEU A 307 -20.43 -37.18 6.00
CA LEU A 307 -21.83 -36.79 6.14
C LEU A 307 -22.79 -37.39 5.10
N SER A 308 -22.33 -38.30 4.22
CA SER A 308 -23.21 -38.89 3.20
C SER A 308 -24.29 -39.84 3.76
N GLY A 309 -24.19 -40.20 5.05
CA GLY A 309 -25.17 -41.01 5.79
C GLY A 309 -25.74 -40.28 7.02
N VAL A 310 -26.67 -40.93 7.72
CA VAL A 310 -27.20 -40.41 8.99
C VAL A 310 -26.19 -40.70 10.10
N VAL A 311 -25.41 -39.69 10.48
CA VAL A 311 -24.46 -39.81 11.60
C VAL A 311 -25.21 -39.55 12.90
N ASP A 312 -25.77 -40.61 13.50
CA ASP A 312 -26.42 -40.54 14.81
C ASP A 312 -25.44 -40.89 15.94
N GLY A 313 -25.36 -40.04 16.96
CA GLY A 313 -24.49 -40.26 18.11
C GLY A 313 -23.01 -39.92 17.83
N LYS A 314 -22.11 -40.88 18.07
CA LYS A 314 -20.65 -40.68 18.05
C LYS A 314 -20.08 -41.08 16.70
N VAL A 315 -19.31 -40.17 16.07
CA VAL A 315 -18.64 -40.43 14.79
C VAL A 315 -17.41 -41.30 15.01
N ASN A 316 -17.39 -42.50 14.43
CA ASN A 316 -16.25 -43.42 14.51
C ASN A 316 -16.22 -44.42 13.34
N GLY A 317 -15.04 -44.98 13.07
CA GLY A 317 -14.87 -46.09 12.12
C GLY A 317 -15.43 -45.76 10.74
N ASP A 318 -16.54 -46.41 10.38
CA ASP A 318 -17.20 -46.29 9.07
C ASP A 318 -17.76 -44.88 8.77
N ASP A 319 -17.92 -44.03 9.81
CA ASP A 319 -18.32 -42.62 9.65
C ASP A 319 -17.15 -41.70 9.22
N CYS A 320 -15.93 -42.23 9.13
CA CYS A 320 -14.73 -41.51 8.75
C CYS A 320 -14.31 -41.90 7.32
N ALA A 321 -14.07 -40.92 6.46
CA ALA A 321 -13.54 -41.11 5.11
C ALA A 321 -12.09 -40.64 5.04
N ALA A 322 -11.23 -41.43 4.39
CA ALA A 322 -9.82 -41.06 4.21
C ALA A 322 -9.69 -39.76 3.42
N CYS A 323 -8.76 -38.91 3.84
CA CYS A 323 -8.30 -37.78 3.06
C CYS A 323 -7.53 -38.24 1.82
N GLU A 324 -7.47 -37.37 0.81
CA GLU A 324 -6.56 -37.57 -0.31
C GLU A 324 -5.11 -37.61 0.18
N SER A 325 -4.23 -38.25 -0.60
CA SER A 325 -2.82 -38.42 -0.23
C SER A 325 -2.18 -37.07 0.13
N LYS A 326 -1.55 -37.00 1.31
CA LYS A 326 -0.91 -35.79 1.89
C LYS A 326 -1.86 -34.66 2.28
N MET A 327 -3.17 -34.87 2.27
CA MET A 327 -4.16 -33.94 2.81
C MET A 327 -4.55 -34.34 4.24
N SER A 328 -4.95 -33.36 5.05
CA SER A 328 -5.40 -33.57 6.44
C SER A 328 -6.62 -32.73 6.77
N SER A 329 -7.48 -33.27 7.64
CA SER A 329 -8.57 -32.56 8.32
C SER A 329 -8.11 -31.81 9.57
N VAL A 330 -6.79 -31.78 9.83
CA VAL A 330 -6.09 -31.17 10.98
C VAL A 330 -6.35 -31.89 12.32
N ASP A 331 -7.61 -32.13 12.67
CA ASP A 331 -7.99 -32.68 13.97
C ASP A 331 -9.07 -33.77 13.93
N GLY A 332 -9.51 -34.17 12.72
CA GLY A 332 -10.52 -35.22 12.55
C GLY A 332 -11.96 -34.74 12.78
N VAL A 333 -12.20 -33.44 12.98
CA VAL A 333 -13.52 -32.85 13.22
C VAL A 333 -13.94 -31.96 12.04
N SER A 334 -13.61 -32.35 10.83
CA SER A 334 -14.03 -31.64 9.63
C SER A 334 -14.60 -32.62 8.62
N ASP A 335 -15.52 -32.16 7.78
CA ASP A 335 -16.01 -32.89 6.61
C ASP A 335 -15.20 -32.59 5.34
N GLU A 336 -14.12 -31.83 5.49
CA GLU A 336 -13.15 -31.51 4.45
C GLU A 336 -11.71 -31.76 4.92
N CYS A 337 -10.81 -31.94 3.96
CA CYS A 337 -9.38 -32.09 4.20
C CYS A 337 -8.70 -30.84 3.65
N SER A 338 -8.71 -29.77 4.45
CA SER A 338 -8.37 -28.41 3.99
C SER A 338 -6.88 -28.09 4.11
N LEU A 339 -6.09 -28.94 4.78
CA LEU A 339 -4.64 -28.76 4.93
C LEU A 339 -3.87 -29.64 3.95
N ASP A 340 -3.12 -29.01 3.03
CA ASP A 340 -2.10 -29.68 2.20
C ASP A 340 -0.77 -29.74 2.95
N MET A 341 -0.34 -30.95 3.29
CA MET A 341 0.90 -31.19 4.03
C MET A 341 2.11 -31.43 3.11
N THR A 342 1.96 -31.34 1.78
CA THR A 342 2.97 -31.78 0.81
C THR A 342 4.31 -31.07 0.99
N ALA A 343 4.32 -29.75 1.12
CA ALA A 343 5.54 -28.98 1.35
C ALA A 343 6.20 -29.38 2.68
N CYS A 344 5.41 -29.44 3.75
CA CYS A 344 5.86 -29.82 5.10
C CYS A 344 6.50 -31.22 5.11
N ILE A 345 5.83 -32.23 4.56
CA ILE A 345 6.33 -33.61 4.52
C ILE A 345 7.65 -33.70 3.74
N ASN A 346 7.82 -32.91 2.68
CA ASN A 346 9.08 -32.90 1.92
C ASN A 346 10.26 -32.35 2.74
N ASP A 347 10.01 -31.44 3.68
CA ASP A 347 11.02 -30.88 4.58
C ASP A 347 11.31 -31.81 5.79
N HIS A 348 10.39 -32.73 6.10
CA HIS A 348 10.48 -33.66 7.22
C HIS A 348 10.57 -35.12 6.75
N ALA A 349 11.78 -35.60 6.50
CA ALA A 349 12.03 -36.99 6.12
C ALA A 349 11.39 -38.00 7.10
N ASN A 350 10.71 -39.02 6.55
CA ASN A 350 9.95 -40.05 7.27
C ASN A 350 8.75 -39.55 8.09
N CYS A 351 8.27 -38.32 7.85
CA CYS A 351 7.05 -37.81 8.44
C CYS A 351 5.80 -38.25 7.67
N GLU A 352 4.74 -38.60 8.39
CA GLU A 352 3.43 -38.98 7.84
C GLU A 352 2.39 -37.87 8.00
N ILE A 353 2.35 -37.22 9.17
CA ILE A 353 1.45 -36.10 9.48
C ILE A 353 2.29 -34.90 9.87
N CYS A 354 2.14 -33.79 9.14
CA CYS A 354 2.97 -32.61 9.27
C CYS A 354 2.09 -31.36 9.26
N ILE A 355 1.96 -30.70 10.42
CA ILE A 355 1.05 -29.57 10.64
C ILE A 355 1.87 -28.38 11.12
N ASP A 356 1.61 -27.19 10.56
CA ASP A 356 2.31 -25.95 10.91
C ASP A 356 3.84 -26.06 10.88
N SER A 357 4.39 -26.79 9.90
CA SER A 357 5.84 -27.07 9.77
C SER A 357 6.43 -27.91 10.91
N VAL A 358 5.60 -28.72 11.59
CA VAL A 358 6.01 -29.63 12.65
C VAL A 358 5.52 -31.04 12.32
N CYS A 359 6.42 -32.02 12.38
CA CYS A 359 6.05 -33.41 12.25
C CYS A 359 5.37 -33.92 13.53
N GLU A 360 4.17 -34.47 13.38
CA GLU A 360 3.38 -34.99 14.50
C GLU A 360 3.32 -36.52 14.54
N SER A 361 3.40 -37.17 13.38
CA SER A 361 3.43 -38.64 13.27
C SER A 361 4.46 -39.09 12.24
N CYS A 362 5.11 -40.21 12.51
CA CYS A 362 6.11 -40.81 11.63
C CYS A 362 5.52 -41.93 10.79
N VAL A 363 6.03 -42.09 9.57
CA VAL A 363 5.72 -43.26 8.73
C VAL A 363 6.06 -44.55 9.49
N THR A 364 5.16 -45.52 9.41
CA THR A 364 5.28 -46.84 10.06
C THR A 364 6.71 -47.40 10.00
N GLY A 365 7.25 -47.77 11.16
CA GLY A 365 8.62 -48.31 11.32
C GLY A 365 9.67 -47.28 11.77
N ASN A 366 9.34 -45.99 11.76
CA ASN A 366 10.20 -44.91 12.29
C ASN A 366 9.75 -44.47 13.69
N LYS A 367 10.63 -43.76 14.40
CA LYS A 367 10.42 -43.25 15.76
C LYS A 367 10.63 -41.75 15.83
N MET A 368 9.83 -41.07 16.62
CA MET A 368 9.94 -39.62 16.80
C MET A 368 10.87 -39.29 17.98
N THR A 369 11.83 -38.40 17.77
CA THR A 369 12.63 -37.82 18.87
C THR A 369 11.77 -36.93 19.75
N GLU A 370 11.88 -37.09 21.07
CA GLU A 370 10.99 -36.41 22.03
C GLU A 370 11.08 -34.88 21.97
N ASP A 371 12.29 -34.34 21.74
CA ASP A 371 12.61 -32.92 21.77
C ASP A 371 12.62 -32.27 20.39
N THR A 372 13.23 -32.91 19.38
CA THR A 372 13.32 -32.32 18.03
C THR A 372 12.16 -32.66 17.10
N LYS A 373 11.25 -33.58 17.50
CA LYS A 373 10.13 -34.06 16.68
C LYS A 373 10.53 -34.60 15.30
N LYS A 374 11.77 -35.07 15.16
CA LYS A 374 12.27 -35.69 13.93
C LYS A 374 12.01 -37.19 13.93
N CYS A 375 11.58 -37.71 12.78
CA CYS A 375 11.36 -39.13 12.53
C CYS A 375 12.63 -39.83 12.05
N VAL A 376 13.07 -40.83 12.79
CA VAL A 376 14.30 -41.59 12.51
C VAL A 376 14.04 -43.09 12.58
N ALA A 377 14.71 -43.86 11.73
CA ALA A 377 14.61 -45.33 11.73
C ALA A 377 15.27 -45.95 12.98
N THR A 378 16.30 -45.29 13.52
CA THR A 378 17.01 -45.73 14.74
C THR A 378 17.35 -44.51 15.59
N CYS A 379 17.20 -44.62 16.90
CA CYS A 379 17.46 -43.52 17.81
C CYS A 379 18.95 -43.13 17.80
N PRO A 380 19.29 -41.85 17.64
CA PRO A 380 20.67 -41.38 17.61
C PRO A 380 21.31 -41.42 19.01
N GLU A 381 22.62 -41.21 19.08
CA GLU A 381 23.36 -41.10 20.35
C GLU A 381 22.68 -40.14 21.32
N LYS A 382 22.79 -40.44 22.62
CA LYS A 382 22.09 -39.76 23.73
C LYS A 382 20.59 -40.04 23.83
N TYR A 383 20.05 -40.87 22.94
CA TYR A 383 18.66 -41.33 23.02
C TYR A 383 18.62 -42.85 23.10
N TYR A 384 17.56 -43.35 23.71
CA TYR A 384 17.22 -44.76 23.73
C TYR A 384 15.85 -44.96 23.08
N THR A 385 15.61 -46.18 22.59
CA THR A 385 14.29 -46.58 22.10
C THR A 385 13.37 -46.79 23.29
N SER A 386 12.29 -46.03 23.36
CA SER A 386 11.19 -46.31 24.26
C SER A 386 10.51 -47.62 23.85
N THR A 387 10.19 -48.44 24.84
CA THR A 387 9.44 -49.69 24.73
C THR A 387 7.95 -49.49 24.97
N SER A 388 7.56 -48.35 25.57
CA SER A 388 6.16 -47.99 25.83
C SER A 388 5.48 -47.26 24.68
N ASP A 389 6.27 -46.65 23.78
CA ASP A 389 5.79 -45.81 22.68
C ASP A 389 6.83 -45.79 21.54
N ASN A 390 6.42 -45.40 20.33
CA ASN A 390 7.31 -45.29 19.17
C ASN A 390 8.16 -44.01 19.21
N MET A 391 8.82 -43.72 20.34
CA MET A 391 9.65 -42.52 20.53
C MET A 391 11.11 -42.83 20.86
N CYS A 392 11.97 -41.89 20.53
CA CYS A 392 13.34 -41.81 21.01
C CYS A 392 13.40 -40.84 22.19
N LYS A 393 13.66 -41.38 23.40
CA LYS A 393 13.72 -40.63 24.66
C LYS A 393 15.16 -40.39 25.07
N LYS A 394 15.45 -39.27 25.74
CA LYS A 394 16.82 -38.84 26.03
C LYS A 394 17.37 -39.51 27.28
N CYS A 395 18.66 -39.86 27.25
CA CYS A 395 19.38 -40.26 28.45
C CYS A 395 19.52 -39.05 29.39
N THR A 396 19.34 -39.26 30.69
CA THR A 396 19.38 -38.17 31.69
C THR A 396 20.77 -37.96 32.28
N THR A 397 21.67 -38.95 32.16
CA THR A 397 23.05 -38.84 32.65
C THR A 397 23.92 -38.02 31.73
N ALA A 398 24.59 -37.02 32.31
CA ALA A 398 25.51 -36.13 31.60
C ALA A 398 26.68 -36.92 30.98
N ASN A 399 27.05 -36.57 29.76
CA ASN A 399 28.11 -37.22 28.99
C ASN A 399 27.87 -38.71 28.70
N CYS A 400 26.61 -39.13 28.72
CA CYS A 400 26.21 -40.48 28.35
C CYS A 400 25.93 -40.60 26.84
N ALA A 401 26.59 -41.56 26.18
CA ALA A 401 26.36 -41.87 24.77
C ALA A 401 25.20 -42.87 24.59
N THR A 402 25.12 -43.90 25.45
CA THR A 402 24.01 -44.87 25.49
C THR A 402 23.62 -45.22 26.93
N CYS A 403 22.32 -45.34 27.20
CA CYS A 403 21.76 -45.67 28.51
C CYS A 403 20.83 -46.88 28.46
N ASP A 404 20.52 -47.47 29.63
CA ASP A 404 19.79 -48.75 29.80
C ASP A 404 18.29 -48.70 29.45
N GLY A 405 17.75 -47.51 29.17
CA GLY A 405 16.42 -47.33 28.60
C GLY A 405 15.30 -47.06 29.61
N ASP A 406 14.08 -47.54 29.33
CA ASP A 406 12.90 -47.20 30.13
C ASP A 406 13.04 -47.66 31.59
N GLY A 407 12.80 -46.73 32.51
CA GLY A 407 12.93 -46.94 33.96
C GLY A 407 14.34 -46.76 34.52
N LYS A 408 15.36 -46.61 33.67
CA LYS A 408 16.76 -46.32 34.04
C LYS A 408 17.46 -45.36 33.06
N PRO A 409 16.87 -44.19 32.75
CA PRO A 409 17.46 -43.26 31.79
C PRO A 409 18.78 -42.64 32.29
N ASP A 410 19.07 -42.78 33.58
CA ASP A 410 20.26 -42.33 34.29
C ASP A 410 21.38 -43.38 34.35
N VAL A 411 21.09 -44.65 34.04
CA VAL A 411 22.13 -45.69 34.04
C VAL A 411 22.88 -45.64 32.72
N CYS A 412 24.08 -45.05 32.76
CA CYS A 412 24.91 -44.91 31.58
C CYS A 412 25.70 -46.19 31.27
N ILE A 413 25.58 -46.69 30.04
CA ILE A 413 26.28 -47.88 29.55
C ILE A 413 27.61 -47.48 28.92
N THR A 414 27.62 -46.44 28.10
CA THR A 414 28.83 -45.90 27.47
C THR A 414 28.88 -44.39 27.59
N CYS A 415 30.05 -43.84 27.91
CA CYS A 415 30.27 -42.41 28.01
C CYS A 415 30.75 -41.84 26.67
N THR A 416 30.46 -40.56 26.42
CA THR A 416 31.03 -39.79 25.30
C THR A 416 32.53 -39.58 25.50
N ASP A 417 33.27 -39.36 24.41
CA ASP A 417 34.74 -39.25 24.37
C ASP A 417 35.35 -38.42 25.53
N GLY A 418 36.39 -38.96 26.16
CA GLY A 418 37.18 -38.27 27.20
C GLY A 418 36.75 -38.52 28.65
N THR A 419 35.79 -39.41 28.90
CA THR A 419 35.38 -39.82 30.24
C THR A 419 35.27 -41.33 30.35
N THR A 420 35.50 -41.88 31.54
CA THR A 420 35.32 -43.32 31.81
C THR A 420 34.15 -43.54 32.75
N ALA A 421 33.27 -44.49 32.42
CA ALA A 421 32.16 -44.88 33.28
C ALA A 421 32.71 -45.48 34.57
N ASP A 422 32.35 -44.88 35.70
CA ASP A 422 32.57 -45.49 37.01
C ASP A 422 31.67 -46.73 37.10
N PRO A 423 32.25 -47.94 37.26
CA PRO A 423 31.50 -49.20 37.22
C PRO A 423 30.57 -49.39 38.43
N THR A 424 30.65 -48.53 39.44
CA THR A 424 29.86 -48.57 40.69
C THR A 424 28.80 -47.49 40.76
N THR A 425 29.08 -46.29 40.25
CA THR A 425 28.15 -45.16 40.30
C THR A 425 27.40 -44.95 38.98
N HIS A 426 27.84 -45.60 37.90
CA HIS A 426 27.33 -45.39 36.54
C HIS A 426 27.43 -43.93 36.05
N LEU A 427 28.29 -43.14 36.71
CA LEU A 427 28.60 -41.76 36.38
C LEU A 427 29.93 -41.70 35.61
N CYS A 428 30.06 -40.78 34.66
CA CYS A 428 31.29 -40.57 33.91
C CYS A 428 32.20 -39.56 34.64
N ALA A 429 33.36 -39.97 35.20
CA ALA A 429 34.21 -39.15 36.08
C ALA A 429 35.61 -38.82 35.50
N THR A 430 36.27 -37.75 36.01
CA THR A 430 37.49 -37.14 35.44
C THR A 430 38.71 -37.16 36.41
N THR A 431 39.95 -37.11 35.89
CA THR A 431 41.25 -37.23 36.62
C THR A 431 41.90 -35.90 37.06
N THR A 432 41.14 -34.82 37.15
CA THR A 432 41.60 -33.45 37.49
C THR A 432 40.81 -32.89 38.69
N CYS A 433 41.16 -31.73 39.27
CA CYS A 433 40.38 -31.04 40.34
C CYS A 433 38.91 -30.70 39.94
N GLY A 434 38.48 -31.16 38.77
CA GLY A 434 37.21 -30.82 38.16
C GLY A 434 37.24 -29.41 37.60
N THR A 435 36.17 -29.08 36.89
CA THR A 435 35.98 -27.75 36.34
C THR A 435 35.66 -26.72 37.44
N GLY A 436 36.20 -25.52 37.29
CA GLY A 436 36.02 -24.39 38.18
C GLY A 436 36.91 -24.40 39.43
N LYS A 437 37.89 -25.31 39.50
CA LYS A 437 38.88 -25.35 40.58
C LYS A 437 40.29 -25.54 40.05
N TYR A 438 41.28 -25.02 40.78
CA TYR A 438 42.70 -25.15 40.48
C TYR A 438 43.47 -25.66 41.72
N GLY A 439 44.67 -26.18 41.49
CA GLY A 439 45.46 -26.87 42.50
C GLY A 439 45.47 -28.38 42.27
N THR A 440 45.90 -29.13 43.27
CA THR A 440 46.00 -30.59 43.23
C THR A 440 45.07 -31.19 44.27
N PRO A 441 44.24 -32.20 43.94
CA PRO A 441 43.44 -32.87 44.95
C PRO A 441 44.33 -33.41 46.08
N PRO A 442 43.95 -33.27 47.36
CA PRO A 442 42.66 -32.79 47.86
C PRO A 442 42.52 -31.26 48.00
N ASP A 443 43.59 -30.49 47.80
CA ASP A 443 43.67 -29.04 48.08
C ASP A 443 43.23 -28.16 46.90
N CYS A 444 42.06 -28.44 46.34
CA CYS A 444 41.52 -27.66 45.22
C CYS A 444 40.90 -26.33 45.71
N LYS A 445 41.24 -25.22 45.05
CA LYS A 445 40.71 -23.88 45.30
C LYS A 445 39.82 -23.42 44.17
N ASP A 446 38.79 -22.63 44.47
CA ASP A 446 37.84 -22.17 43.46
C ASP A 446 38.47 -21.13 42.52
N CYS A 447 38.18 -21.26 41.23
CA CYS A 447 38.48 -20.23 40.25
C CYS A 447 37.63 -18.97 40.49
N VAL A 448 38.03 -17.86 39.87
CA VAL A 448 37.20 -16.64 39.80
C VAL A 448 35.81 -16.95 39.23
N ALA A 449 34.79 -16.17 39.62
CA ALA A 449 33.41 -16.41 39.22
C ALA A 449 33.26 -16.62 37.70
N LEU A 450 32.40 -17.57 37.31
CA LEU A 450 32.13 -17.98 35.93
C LEU A 450 33.33 -18.57 35.15
N CYS A 451 34.43 -18.91 35.84
CA CYS A 451 35.60 -19.57 35.25
C CYS A 451 35.58 -21.10 35.40
N ASP A 452 35.91 -21.83 34.32
CA ASP A 452 35.93 -23.30 34.22
C ASP A 452 37.33 -23.89 34.37
N VAL A 453 38.35 -23.21 33.84
CA VAL A 453 39.75 -23.58 34.01
C VAL A 453 40.51 -22.33 34.38
N CYS A 454 41.29 -22.41 35.46
CA CYS A 454 42.19 -21.36 35.89
C CYS A 454 43.47 -21.97 36.46
N SER A 455 44.53 -21.17 36.52
CA SER A 455 45.79 -21.54 37.20
C SER A 455 45.96 -20.83 38.55
N ASP A 456 45.17 -19.78 38.78
CA ASP A 456 45.06 -19.02 40.02
C ASP A 456 43.62 -18.49 40.20
N GLY A 457 43.34 -17.88 41.36
CA GLY A 457 42.00 -17.37 41.69
C GLY A 457 41.63 -16.00 41.12
N THR A 458 42.49 -15.37 40.31
CA THR A 458 42.34 -13.98 39.85
C THR A 458 42.11 -13.85 38.35
N SER A 459 42.57 -14.81 37.56
CA SER A 459 42.44 -14.81 36.11
C SER A 459 41.86 -16.13 35.62
N CYS A 460 41.13 -16.09 34.51
CA CYS A 460 40.54 -17.28 33.92
C CYS A 460 41.24 -17.68 32.62
N THR A 461 41.51 -18.97 32.45
CA THR A 461 41.99 -19.49 31.16
C THR A 461 40.82 -19.90 30.26
N THR A 462 39.82 -20.59 30.81
CA THR A 462 38.63 -21.08 30.09
C THR A 462 37.36 -20.79 30.89
N CYS A 463 36.36 -20.13 30.29
CA CYS A 463 35.11 -19.78 30.97
C CYS A 463 34.11 -20.95 31.05
N LYS A 464 33.21 -20.95 32.04
CA LYS A 464 32.16 -21.98 32.18
C LYS A 464 31.16 -21.87 31.04
N ALA A 465 30.75 -22.99 30.44
CA ALA A 465 29.72 -23.03 29.40
C ALA A 465 30.00 -22.04 28.23
N THR A 466 28.99 -21.31 27.77
CA THR A 466 29.10 -20.32 26.68
C THR A 466 29.54 -18.94 27.15
N ASN A 467 29.97 -18.79 28.41
CA ASN A 467 30.43 -17.51 28.96
C ASN A 467 31.73 -17.08 28.26
N LYS A 468 31.96 -15.76 28.22
CA LYS A 468 32.97 -15.15 27.35
C LYS A 468 34.04 -14.47 28.19
N LYS A 469 35.29 -14.67 27.80
CA LYS A 469 36.46 -14.11 28.49
C LYS A 469 36.80 -12.73 27.94
N THR A 470 37.05 -11.75 28.79
CA THR A 470 37.61 -10.44 28.37
C THR A 470 39.07 -10.59 27.94
N GLU A 471 39.43 -9.93 26.84
CA GLU A 471 40.79 -9.99 26.28
C GLU A 471 41.88 -9.45 27.21
N ASP A 472 41.56 -8.46 28.04
CA ASP A 472 42.52 -7.71 28.85
C ASP A 472 42.57 -8.15 30.32
N THR A 473 41.41 -8.31 30.97
CA THR A 473 41.35 -8.71 32.39
C THR A 473 41.25 -10.22 32.61
N HIS A 474 41.04 -10.99 31.53
CA HIS A 474 40.83 -12.44 31.58
C HIS A 474 39.70 -12.91 32.51
N LEU A 475 38.68 -12.08 32.71
CA LEU A 475 37.48 -12.40 33.49
C LEU A 475 36.35 -12.91 32.59
N CYS A 476 35.49 -13.77 33.14
CA CYS A 476 34.40 -14.41 32.42
C CYS A 476 33.06 -13.77 32.73
N TYR A 477 32.25 -13.56 31.69
CA TYR A 477 30.90 -13.00 31.81
C TYR A 477 29.90 -13.78 30.98
N ALA A 478 28.66 -13.91 31.47
CA ALA A 478 27.55 -14.50 30.70
C ALA A 478 27.14 -13.62 29.52
N THR A 479 27.23 -12.30 29.68
CA THR A 479 27.08 -11.32 28.61
C THR A 479 28.18 -10.30 28.77
N CYS A 480 28.86 -9.94 27.67
CA CYS A 480 29.96 -8.98 27.74
C CYS A 480 29.48 -7.66 28.38
N PRO A 481 30.28 -7.06 29.27
CA PRO A 481 29.97 -5.75 29.83
C PRO A 481 29.82 -4.69 28.75
N ALA A 482 29.11 -3.59 29.03
CA ALA A 482 28.73 -2.56 28.05
C ALA A 482 29.89 -2.06 27.16
N THR A 483 31.11 -1.93 27.69
CA THR A 483 32.29 -1.45 26.95
C THR A 483 33.01 -2.54 26.14
N TYR A 484 32.43 -3.74 26.03
CA TYR A 484 32.96 -4.88 25.29
C TYR A 484 31.89 -5.50 24.38
N TYR A 485 32.32 -6.05 23.25
CA TYR A 485 31.48 -6.83 22.35
C TYR A 485 31.88 -8.29 22.33
N THR A 486 30.94 -9.16 21.94
CA THR A 486 31.25 -10.58 21.70
C THR A 486 31.87 -10.74 20.31
N SER A 487 33.13 -11.13 20.25
CA SER A 487 33.81 -11.49 19.01
C SER A 487 33.37 -12.89 18.59
N THR A 488 32.75 -13.02 17.41
CA THR A 488 32.29 -14.31 16.87
C THR A 488 33.43 -15.22 16.41
N ALA A 489 34.60 -14.64 16.14
CA ALA A 489 35.77 -15.40 15.67
C ALA A 489 36.40 -16.28 16.77
N ASP A 490 36.34 -15.83 18.02
CA ASP A 490 37.00 -16.47 19.17
C ASP A 490 36.11 -16.57 20.42
N ASN A 491 34.85 -16.16 20.32
CA ASN A 491 33.86 -16.14 21.41
C ASN A 491 34.37 -15.45 22.69
N MET A 492 35.11 -14.35 22.51
CA MET A 492 35.66 -13.54 23.60
C MET A 492 35.02 -12.15 23.68
N CYS A 493 35.07 -11.53 24.87
CA CYS A 493 34.70 -10.13 25.05
C CYS A 493 35.88 -9.22 24.65
N LYS A 494 35.76 -8.53 23.52
CA LYS A 494 36.76 -7.58 23.04
C LYS A 494 36.32 -6.17 23.31
N LYS A 495 37.26 -5.29 23.67
CA LYS A 495 36.95 -3.93 24.07
C LYS A 495 36.49 -3.12 22.87
N CYS A 496 35.45 -2.31 23.08
CA CYS A 496 35.02 -1.33 22.09
C CYS A 496 36.09 -0.25 21.95
N THR A 497 36.67 -0.14 20.75
CA THR A 497 37.66 0.89 20.40
C THR A 497 37.12 1.91 19.42
N ALA A 498 35.86 1.77 18.99
CA ALA A 498 35.18 2.75 18.16
C ALA A 498 35.10 4.10 18.90
N THR A 499 35.54 5.17 18.23
CA THR A 499 35.59 6.52 18.80
C THR A 499 34.18 6.98 19.15
N ASN A 500 34.00 7.53 20.36
CA ASN A 500 32.71 8.05 20.88
C ASN A 500 31.58 7.01 20.92
N CYS A 501 31.92 5.74 21.19
CA CYS A 501 31.00 4.63 21.29
C CYS A 501 30.92 4.09 22.72
N ASP A 502 29.72 4.01 23.29
CA ASP A 502 29.47 3.47 24.63
C ASP A 502 29.31 1.95 24.61
N THR A 503 28.63 1.40 23.60
CA THR A 503 28.46 -0.05 23.38
C THR A 503 28.60 -0.37 21.89
N CYS A 504 29.29 -1.45 21.54
CA CYS A 504 29.58 -1.80 20.15
C CYS A 504 29.20 -3.24 19.80
N GLU A 505 28.97 -3.50 18.51
CA GLU A 505 28.73 -4.84 17.97
C GLU A 505 30.06 -5.53 17.65
N ASN A 506 30.99 -4.78 17.07
CA ASN A 506 32.38 -5.13 16.82
C ASN A 506 33.16 -3.86 16.53
N ASN A 507 34.48 -3.92 16.42
CA ASN A 507 35.25 -2.77 15.96
C ASN A 507 35.28 -2.73 14.43
N PRO A 508 34.86 -1.62 13.77
CA PRO A 508 34.51 -0.32 14.34
C PRO A 508 32.99 -0.05 14.56
N LYS A 509 32.10 -1.03 14.35
CA LYS A 509 30.64 -0.87 14.45
C LYS A 509 30.12 -0.65 15.88
N CYS A 510 29.68 0.57 16.16
CA CYS A 510 28.99 0.98 17.37
C CYS A 510 27.50 0.61 17.37
N GLN A 511 26.92 0.34 18.53
CA GLN A 511 25.48 0.16 18.74
C GLN A 511 24.85 1.32 19.51
N LYS A 512 25.62 1.99 20.37
CA LYS A 512 25.16 3.16 21.12
C LYS A 512 26.28 4.16 21.26
N CYS A 513 26.06 5.35 20.72
CA CYS A 513 27.04 6.42 20.78
C CYS A 513 27.07 7.10 22.15
N SER A 514 28.23 7.64 22.48
CA SER A 514 28.39 8.51 23.64
C SER A 514 27.50 9.75 23.50
N LYS A 515 27.13 10.34 24.64
CA LYS A 515 26.27 11.53 24.70
C LYS A 515 26.77 12.63 23.75
N ASN A 516 25.84 13.19 22.93
CA ASN A 516 26.06 14.19 21.88
C ASN A 516 26.61 13.68 20.53
N TYR A 517 26.72 12.37 20.34
CA TYR A 517 27.03 11.77 19.04
C TYR A 517 25.85 10.97 18.52
N LEU A 518 25.70 10.94 17.20
CA LEU A 518 24.62 10.28 16.48
C LEU A 518 25.14 9.00 15.82
N LEU A 519 24.37 7.91 15.89
CA LEU A 519 24.72 6.65 15.26
C LEU A 519 24.30 6.64 13.78
N LEU A 520 25.26 6.46 12.89
CA LEU A 520 25.01 6.37 11.45
C LEU A 520 24.53 4.96 11.08
N GLU A 521 23.26 4.82 10.69
CA GLU A 521 22.59 3.52 10.47
C GLU A 521 23.33 2.56 9.54
N THR A 522 23.93 3.07 8.47
CA THR A 522 24.58 2.24 7.43
C THR A 522 25.96 1.74 7.82
N THR A 523 26.76 2.59 8.48
CA THR A 523 28.15 2.27 8.84
C THR A 523 28.30 1.83 10.29
N GLN A 524 27.27 2.08 11.11
CA GLN A 524 27.27 1.89 12.55
C GLN A 524 28.40 2.69 13.22
N LEU A 525 28.73 3.89 12.71
CA LEU A 525 29.74 4.78 13.28
C LEU A 525 29.09 5.97 13.99
N CYS A 526 29.75 6.49 15.03
CA CYS A 526 29.29 7.66 15.76
C CYS A 526 29.84 8.95 15.13
N VAL A 527 28.93 9.83 14.71
CA VAL A 527 29.23 11.11 14.06
C VAL A 527 28.67 12.28 14.86
N ALA A 528 29.25 13.46 14.72
CA ALA A 528 28.79 14.66 15.44
C ALA A 528 27.49 15.24 14.86
N SER A 529 27.21 14.99 13.57
CA SER A 529 26.02 15.45 12.86
C SER A 529 25.78 14.57 11.62
N CYS A 530 24.53 14.41 11.20
CA CYS A 530 24.21 13.68 9.97
C CYS A 530 24.73 14.43 8.73
N THR A 531 25.41 13.72 7.85
CA THR A 531 25.88 14.25 6.56
C THR A 531 24.78 14.16 5.51
N ASN A 532 25.04 14.68 4.30
CA ASN A 532 24.18 14.44 3.13
C ASN A 532 23.84 12.94 3.00
N ASN A 533 22.64 12.65 2.48
CA ASN A 533 22.01 11.33 2.37
C ASN A 533 21.43 10.76 3.68
N PHE A 534 21.46 11.52 4.78
CA PHE A 534 20.91 11.09 6.07
C PHE A 534 20.10 12.20 6.74
N TYR A 535 19.15 11.81 7.58
CA TYR A 535 18.36 12.70 8.43
C TYR A 535 18.40 12.22 9.89
N GLU A 536 18.22 13.16 10.83
CA GLU A 536 18.34 12.91 12.26
C GLU A 536 17.01 12.44 12.84
N VAL A 537 17.04 11.31 13.57
CA VAL A 537 15.90 10.80 14.35
C VAL A 537 16.41 10.39 15.72
N GLY A 538 16.11 11.19 16.75
CA GLY A 538 16.59 10.91 18.10
C GLY A 538 18.12 11.01 18.20
N GLN A 539 18.80 9.89 18.45
CA GLN A 539 20.28 9.81 18.49
C GLN A 539 20.85 9.02 17.29
N GLU A 540 20.11 8.95 16.20
CA GLU A 540 20.47 8.19 14.99
C GLU A 540 20.42 9.07 13.74
N CYS A 541 21.29 8.76 12.79
CA CYS A 541 21.26 9.26 11.42
C CYS A 541 20.73 8.16 10.51
N LYS A 542 19.49 8.32 10.05
CA LYS A 542 18.80 7.36 9.17
C LYS A 542 18.97 7.73 7.71
N LYS A 543 19.08 6.73 6.84
CA LYS A 543 19.32 6.97 5.40
C LYS A 543 18.09 7.62 4.76
N CYS A 544 18.34 8.58 3.87
CA CYS A 544 17.32 9.07 2.94
C CYS A 544 16.92 7.97 1.93
N LEU A 545 15.84 8.21 1.18
CA LEU A 545 15.53 7.42 -0.01
C LEU A 545 16.75 7.30 -0.94
N ASP A 546 16.88 6.17 -1.63
CA ASP A 546 17.92 5.99 -2.64
C ASP A 546 17.81 7.07 -3.72
N HIS A 547 18.95 7.63 -4.12
CA HIS A 547 19.06 8.80 -5.01
C HIS A 547 18.57 10.14 -4.42
N CYS A 548 18.54 10.26 -3.09
CA CYS A 548 18.23 11.51 -2.41
C CYS A 548 19.40 12.04 -1.56
N SER A 549 19.90 13.23 -1.91
CA SER A 549 21.00 13.90 -1.22
C SER A 549 20.61 14.59 0.10
N LYS A 550 19.37 15.05 0.25
CA LYS A 550 18.85 15.64 1.50
C LYS A 550 17.38 15.29 1.70
N CYS A 551 17.02 14.85 2.90
CA CYS A 551 15.67 14.47 3.26
C CYS A 551 15.31 14.98 4.66
N THR A 552 14.02 15.03 4.96
CA THR A 552 13.48 15.32 6.29
C THR A 552 13.02 14.08 7.03
N ASP A 553 12.66 13.03 6.28
CA ASP A 553 12.22 11.74 6.79
C ASP A 553 12.53 10.62 5.78
N ALA A 554 12.19 9.37 6.12
CA ALA A 554 12.46 8.18 5.31
C ALA A 554 11.77 8.17 3.92
N THR A 555 10.78 9.03 3.70
CA THR A 555 9.92 9.02 2.51
C THR A 555 9.95 10.33 1.74
N SER A 556 10.54 11.39 2.28
CA SER A 556 10.50 12.74 1.71
C SER A 556 11.88 13.18 1.25
N CYS A 557 12.05 13.38 -0.06
CA CYS A 557 13.30 13.93 -0.60
C CYS A 557 13.19 15.43 -0.89
N THR A 558 14.11 16.22 -0.34
CA THR A 558 14.21 17.67 -0.57
C THR A 558 15.28 18.03 -1.59
N THR A 559 16.25 17.15 -1.84
CA THR A 559 17.30 17.36 -2.85
C THR A 559 17.61 16.04 -3.53
N PRO A 560 16.94 15.73 -4.66
CA PRO A 560 17.28 14.61 -5.53
C PRO A 560 18.72 14.66 -6.05
N GLU A 561 19.33 13.50 -6.28
CA GLU A 561 20.56 13.38 -7.06
C GLU A 561 20.30 13.67 -8.56
N ASP A 562 21.36 14.00 -9.30
CA ASP A 562 21.27 14.22 -10.74
C ASP A 562 20.66 13.00 -11.46
N ASN A 563 19.88 13.25 -12.50
CA ASN A 563 19.06 12.28 -13.25
C ASN A 563 17.83 11.72 -12.53
N TYR A 564 17.53 12.15 -11.30
CA TYR A 564 16.33 11.75 -10.59
C TYR A 564 15.48 12.94 -10.17
N TYR A 565 14.18 12.72 -10.04
CA TYR A 565 13.26 13.64 -9.36
C TYR A 565 12.46 12.88 -8.30
N TYR A 566 11.98 13.62 -7.30
CA TYR A 566 11.09 13.08 -6.29
C TYR A 566 9.64 13.27 -6.74
N ASP A 567 8.94 12.17 -6.94
CA ASP A 567 7.50 12.18 -7.17
C ASP A 567 6.78 12.20 -5.81
N ALA A 568 6.23 13.36 -5.46
CA ALA A 568 5.53 13.55 -4.19
C ALA A 568 4.21 12.75 -4.10
N GLN A 569 3.64 12.29 -5.22
CA GLN A 569 2.43 11.47 -5.25
C GLN A 569 2.75 10.01 -4.94
N THR A 570 3.79 9.46 -5.59
CA THR A 570 4.21 8.07 -5.37
C THR A 570 5.17 7.94 -4.17
N LYS A 571 5.67 9.06 -3.65
CA LYS A 571 6.72 9.18 -2.63
C LYS A 571 7.99 8.41 -3.02
N LYS A 572 8.30 8.38 -4.32
CA LYS A 572 9.45 7.64 -4.86
C LYS A 572 10.36 8.55 -5.66
N MET A 573 11.61 8.13 -5.74
CA MET A 573 12.58 8.71 -6.67
C MET A 573 12.40 8.05 -8.03
N GLU A 574 12.20 8.87 -9.05
CA GLU A 574 12.03 8.42 -10.43
C GLU A 574 13.10 9.02 -11.35
N LEU A 575 13.45 8.29 -12.39
CA LEU A 575 14.43 8.72 -13.38
C LEU A 575 13.87 9.84 -14.25
N CYS A 576 14.68 10.87 -14.47
CA CYS A 576 14.47 11.81 -15.55
C CYS A 576 14.48 11.09 -16.91
N THR A 577 13.93 11.73 -17.94
CA THR A 577 14.08 11.24 -19.33
C THR A 577 15.55 11.12 -19.70
N SER A 578 15.86 10.20 -20.62
CA SER A 578 17.22 9.77 -20.95
C SER A 578 18.15 10.90 -21.40
N ASP A 579 17.60 11.97 -21.93
CA ASP A 579 18.20 13.19 -22.46
C ASP A 579 18.32 14.33 -21.42
N CYS A 580 17.72 14.17 -20.25
CA CYS A 580 17.68 15.17 -19.19
C CYS A 580 18.65 14.84 -18.04
N ALA A 581 19.48 15.80 -17.64
CA ALA A 581 20.44 15.68 -16.54
C ALA A 581 19.85 16.08 -15.18
N LYS A 582 18.92 17.06 -15.15
CA LYS A 582 18.20 17.47 -13.94
C LYS A 582 16.74 17.77 -14.27
N CYS A 583 15.81 17.17 -13.54
CA CYS A 583 14.38 17.35 -13.79
C CYS A 583 13.61 17.56 -12.47
N ASN A 584 12.44 18.16 -12.60
CA ASN A 584 11.47 18.33 -11.50
C ASN A 584 10.22 17.45 -11.69
N GLY A 585 10.23 16.61 -12.72
CA GLY A 585 9.14 15.74 -13.14
C GLY A 585 9.52 14.98 -14.41
N LYS A 586 8.78 13.92 -14.73
CA LYS A 586 9.06 13.02 -15.88
C LYS A 586 9.30 13.76 -17.20
N GLU A 587 8.55 14.83 -17.46
CA GLU A 587 8.69 15.65 -18.69
C GLU A 587 9.07 17.10 -18.40
N GLN A 588 9.67 17.36 -17.23
CA GLN A 588 10.02 18.73 -16.78
C GLN A 588 11.53 18.85 -16.57
N CYS A 589 12.27 18.88 -17.67
CA CYS A 589 13.70 19.04 -17.61
C CYS A 589 14.11 20.48 -17.30
N SER A 590 15.13 20.62 -16.47
CA SER A 590 15.74 21.91 -16.11
C SER A 590 17.17 22.04 -16.64
N VAL A 591 17.87 20.92 -16.84
CA VAL A 591 19.22 20.87 -17.43
C VAL A 591 19.32 19.65 -18.31
N CYS A 592 19.64 19.85 -19.59
CA CYS A 592 19.85 18.76 -20.54
C CYS A 592 21.22 18.13 -20.41
N LYS A 593 21.34 16.87 -20.84
CA LYS A 593 22.65 16.21 -20.95
C LYS A 593 23.47 16.84 -22.08
N THR A 594 24.79 16.69 -21.99
CA THR A 594 25.73 17.20 -23.01
C THR A 594 25.31 16.75 -24.40
N GLY A 595 25.17 17.70 -25.33
CA GLY A 595 24.74 17.47 -26.72
C GLY A 595 23.24 17.68 -26.97
N PHE A 596 22.44 17.98 -25.93
CA PHE A 596 21.02 18.33 -26.06
C PHE A 596 20.76 19.78 -25.64
N LEU A 597 19.71 20.37 -26.20
CA LEU A 597 19.27 21.75 -25.99
C LEU A 597 17.93 21.75 -25.25
N LEU A 598 17.78 22.61 -24.25
CA LEU A 598 16.53 22.75 -23.50
C LEU A 598 15.56 23.67 -24.24
N GLU A 599 14.39 23.15 -24.61
CA GLU A 599 13.27 23.96 -25.07
C GLU A 599 12.61 24.66 -23.87
N GLN A 600 12.71 25.99 -23.83
CA GLN A 600 12.33 26.78 -22.65
C GLN A 600 10.82 26.79 -22.34
N VAL A 601 9.97 26.41 -23.29
CA VAL A 601 8.51 26.38 -23.13
C VAL A 601 8.02 24.98 -22.77
N THR A 602 8.49 23.96 -23.47
CA THR A 602 8.06 22.57 -23.27
C THR A 602 8.84 21.89 -22.14
N LEU A 603 9.97 22.46 -21.72
CA LEU A 603 10.92 21.88 -20.76
C LEU A 603 11.47 20.51 -21.20
N LYS A 604 11.53 20.27 -22.52
CA LYS A 604 12.06 19.05 -23.11
C LYS A 604 13.44 19.28 -23.69
N CYS A 605 14.27 18.25 -23.66
CA CYS A 605 15.59 18.26 -24.28
C CYS A 605 15.47 17.78 -25.72
N VAL A 606 16.07 18.52 -26.65
CA VAL A 606 16.04 18.20 -28.09
C VAL A 606 17.44 18.23 -28.65
N SER A 607 17.73 17.39 -29.65
CA SER A 607 19.05 17.36 -30.28
C SER A 607 19.31 18.61 -31.13
N GLU A 608 18.26 19.23 -31.67
CA GLU A 608 18.31 20.45 -32.46
C GLU A 608 17.03 21.26 -32.21
N CYS A 609 17.12 22.61 -32.25
CA CYS A 609 15.92 23.44 -32.13
C CYS A 609 15.01 23.26 -33.34
N LYS A 610 13.70 23.17 -33.09
CA LYS A 610 12.70 23.11 -34.16
C LYS A 610 12.89 24.28 -35.15
N THR A 611 12.95 23.97 -36.44
CA THR A 611 13.22 24.96 -37.50
C THR A 611 12.12 26.01 -37.68
N LEU A 612 10.91 25.75 -37.18
CA LEU A 612 9.77 26.66 -37.23
C LEU A 612 9.40 27.13 -35.82
N GLY A 613 9.44 28.44 -35.62
CA GLY A 613 9.03 29.13 -34.41
C GLY A 613 10.05 29.11 -33.27
N TYR A 614 11.26 28.59 -33.48
CA TYR A 614 12.32 28.57 -32.47
C TYR A 614 13.68 29.00 -33.06
N TYR A 615 14.56 29.50 -32.19
CA TYR A 615 15.96 29.79 -32.51
C TYR A 615 16.89 29.26 -31.41
N LYS A 616 18.12 28.95 -31.81
CA LYS A 616 19.20 28.55 -30.89
C LYS A 616 19.85 29.80 -30.32
N LYS A 617 19.66 30.06 -29.03
CA LYS A 617 20.27 31.23 -28.37
C LYS A 617 21.74 30.96 -28.00
N ASP A 618 22.02 29.75 -27.55
CA ASP A 618 23.34 29.28 -27.14
C ASP A 618 23.44 27.75 -27.36
N ASP A 619 24.58 27.16 -27.00
CA ASP A 619 24.82 25.71 -27.13
C ASP A 619 24.02 24.83 -26.15
N SER A 620 23.08 25.41 -25.40
CA SER A 620 22.30 24.69 -24.39
C SER A 620 20.79 24.96 -24.43
N ASN A 621 20.30 25.95 -25.18
CA ASN A 621 18.90 26.38 -25.10
C ASN A 621 18.26 26.75 -26.45
N CYS A 622 16.98 26.35 -26.60
CA CYS A 622 16.08 26.74 -27.67
C CYS A 622 15.00 27.69 -27.14
N TYR A 623 14.88 28.86 -27.76
CA TYR A 623 13.89 29.87 -27.42
C TYR A 623 12.89 30.06 -28.56
N THR A 624 11.68 30.50 -28.24
CA THR A 624 10.65 30.77 -29.25
C THR A 624 10.93 32.08 -29.99
N CYS A 625 10.60 32.10 -31.27
CA CYS A 625 10.47 33.34 -32.04
C CYS A 625 9.26 34.15 -31.56
N LYS A 626 9.20 35.44 -31.93
CA LYS A 626 7.99 36.25 -31.78
C LYS A 626 6.79 35.59 -32.46
N THR A 627 5.61 35.77 -31.90
CA THR A 627 4.37 35.07 -32.31
C THR A 627 3.98 35.27 -33.78
N ASN A 628 4.43 36.37 -34.41
CA ASN A 628 4.20 36.69 -35.82
C ASN A 628 5.27 36.15 -36.78
N CYS A 629 6.18 35.30 -36.29
CA CYS A 629 7.40 34.91 -36.99
C CYS A 629 7.58 33.39 -37.04
N ASP A 630 7.71 32.85 -38.26
CA ASP A 630 7.93 31.41 -38.49
C ASP A 630 9.41 31.03 -38.39
N GLN A 631 10.34 31.93 -38.77
CA GLN A 631 11.78 31.74 -38.55
C GLN A 631 12.41 33.05 -38.12
N CYS A 632 13.24 33.01 -37.09
CA CYS A 632 13.92 34.17 -36.55
C CYS A 632 15.41 33.89 -36.35
N LYS A 633 16.21 34.96 -36.45
CA LYS A 633 17.66 34.89 -36.14
C LYS A 633 17.89 34.91 -34.62
N ASP A 634 17.08 35.69 -33.93
CA ASP A 634 17.06 35.85 -32.48
C ASP A 634 15.62 36.19 -32.04
N GLY A 635 15.41 36.40 -30.74
CA GLY A 635 14.09 36.68 -30.19
C GLY A 635 13.43 37.96 -30.73
N ASP A 636 14.18 38.83 -31.40
CA ASP A 636 13.68 40.11 -31.89
C ASP A 636 13.59 40.23 -33.41
N THR A 637 14.46 39.53 -34.13
CA THR A 637 14.67 39.67 -35.57
C THR A 637 14.01 38.54 -36.33
N CYS A 638 12.87 38.83 -36.97
CA CYS A 638 12.23 37.86 -37.84
C CYS A 638 12.95 37.73 -39.19
N THR A 639 13.03 36.54 -39.74
CA THR A 639 13.59 36.26 -41.07
C THR A 639 12.57 35.66 -42.03
N VAL A 640 11.57 34.93 -41.51
CA VAL A 640 10.44 34.43 -42.29
C VAL A 640 9.15 34.72 -41.54
N CYS A 641 8.28 35.51 -42.17
CA CYS A 641 6.98 35.84 -41.62
C CYS A 641 6.02 34.66 -41.68
N ASN A 642 5.15 34.57 -40.68
CA ASN A 642 4.09 33.59 -40.71
C ASN A 642 3.02 33.93 -41.75
N SER A 643 2.17 32.96 -42.08
CA SER A 643 1.12 33.09 -43.10
C SER A 643 0.08 34.18 -42.83
N LYS A 644 -0.02 34.67 -41.59
CA LYS A 644 -0.94 35.75 -41.19
C LYS A 644 -0.34 37.14 -41.34
N TYR A 645 0.98 37.29 -41.14
CA TYR A 645 1.68 38.58 -41.13
C TYR A 645 2.71 38.66 -42.26
N GLU A 646 2.27 38.42 -43.51
CA GLU A 646 3.16 38.15 -44.64
C GLU A 646 4.04 39.33 -45.12
N ILE A 647 3.93 40.52 -44.52
CA ILE A 647 4.68 41.70 -44.95
C ILE A 647 5.88 41.91 -44.02
N TYR A 648 7.08 41.90 -44.58
CA TYR A 648 8.31 42.17 -43.86
C TYR A 648 8.65 43.67 -43.88
N PHE A 649 8.85 44.25 -42.70
CA PHE A 649 9.25 45.65 -42.55
C PHE A 649 10.15 45.82 -41.31
N GLU A 650 11.34 46.37 -41.50
CA GLU A 650 12.32 46.69 -40.43
C GLU A 650 12.49 45.58 -39.38
N ASN A 651 12.85 44.36 -39.82
CA ASN A 651 13.05 43.18 -38.96
C ASN A 651 11.78 42.59 -38.32
N ASN A 652 10.60 43.03 -38.73
CA ASN A 652 9.32 42.59 -38.18
C ASN A 652 8.33 42.15 -39.27
N CYS A 653 7.34 41.36 -38.87
CA CYS A 653 6.28 40.84 -39.74
C CYS A 653 4.96 41.48 -39.37
N ILE A 654 4.37 42.19 -40.32
CA ILE A 654 3.19 43.02 -40.12
C ILE A 654 2.10 42.65 -41.12
N GLU A 655 0.85 42.99 -40.78
CA GLU A 655 -0.30 42.70 -41.64
C GLU A 655 -0.49 43.78 -42.73
N LYS A 656 -0.14 45.03 -42.44
CA LYS A 656 -0.28 46.20 -43.33
C LYS A 656 0.91 47.13 -43.18
N CYS A 657 1.33 47.78 -44.27
CA CYS A 657 2.43 48.74 -44.25
C CYS A 657 2.08 49.99 -43.42
N PRO A 658 3.04 50.56 -42.68
CA PRO A 658 2.84 51.82 -41.94
C PRO A 658 2.59 53.00 -42.87
N VAL A 659 2.07 54.10 -42.30
CA VAL A 659 1.81 55.35 -43.04
C VAL A 659 3.10 55.84 -43.74
N GLN A 660 2.96 56.33 -44.98
CA GLN A 660 4.04 56.70 -45.91
C GLN A 660 4.80 55.54 -46.56
N TYR A 661 4.32 54.31 -46.39
CA TYR A 661 4.83 53.14 -47.09
C TYR A 661 3.68 52.36 -47.72
N PHE A 662 3.94 51.71 -48.86
CA PHE A 662 2.97 50.86 -49.55
C PHE A 662 3.58 49.50 -49.85
N LYS A 663 2.74 48.51 -50.18
CA LYS A 663 3.19 47.17 -50.58
C LYS A 663 3.05 47.01 -52.09
N PRO A 664 4.16 46.90 -52.85
CA PRO A 664 4.10 46.53 -54.26
C PRO A 664 3.46 45.14 -54.45
N THR A 665 2.64 44.97 -55.49
CA THR A 665 1.86 43.73 -55.73
C THR A 665 2.72 42.46 -55.84
N ASP A 666 3.96 42.61 -56.31
CA ASP A 666 4.94 41.54 -56.50
C ASP A 666 5.92 41.38 -55.31
N LYS A 667 5.85 42.23 -54.29
CA LYS A 667 6.77 42.22 -53.15
C LYS A 667 6.06 41.95 -51.83
N LYS A 668 6.78 41.31 -50.91
CA LYS A 668 6.36 41.09 -49.53
C LYS A 668 7.04 42.05 -48.55
N THR A 669 7.45 43.23 -49.03
CA THR A 669 8.10 44.28 -48.24
C THR A 669 7.44 45.63 -48.49
N CYS A 670 7.50 46.54 -47.52
CA CYS A 670 7.00 47.90 -47.72
C CYS A 670 8.05 48.79 -48.41
N GLU A 671 7.62 49.59 -49.38
CA GLU A 671 8.43 50.61 -50.03
C GLU A 671 7.93 52.00 -49.68
N LYS A 672 8.85 52.96 -49.61
CA LYS A 672 8.51 54.34 -49.25
C LYS A 672 7.71 54.99 -50.38
N CYS A 673 6.60 55.63 -50.03
CA CYS A 673 5.83 56.44 -50.95
C CYS A 673 6.68 57.58 -51.53
N LYS A 674 6.42 57.94 -52.80
CA LYS A 674 7.04 59.10 -53.46
C LYS A 674 6.65 60.40 -52.73
N GLU A 675 7.53 61.40 -52.80
CA GLU A 675 7.31 62.69 -52.12
C GLU A 675 6.09 63.47 -52.64
N THR A 676 5.70 63.24 -53.90
CA THR A 676 4.52 63.87 -54.52
C THR A 676 3.85 62.94 -55.52
N TYR A 677 2.53 62.81 -55.44
CA TYR A 677 1.68 62.15 -56.44
C TYR A 677 0.82 63.20 -57.18
N LYS A 678 0.33 62.85 -58.38
CA LYS A 678 -0.67 63.68 -59.09
C LYS A 678 -2.04 63.48 -58.46
N ASP A 679 -2.75 64.58 -58.20
CA ASP A 679 -4.13 64.60 -57.68
C ASP A 679 -5.09 65.09 -58.79
N PRO A 680 -6.12 64.31 -59.19
CA PRO A 680 -6.46 62.96 -58.70
C PRO A 680 -5.50 61.87 -59.24
N CYS A 681 -5.34 60.79 -58.46
CA CYS A 681 -4.59 59.61 -58.87
C CYS A 681 -5.17 59.02 -60.18
N ASP A 682 -4.28 58.49 -61.02
CA ASP A 682 -4.69 57.62 -62.14
C ASP A 682 -5.35 56.35 -61.58
N GLU A 683 -6.45 55.89 -62.19
CA GLU A 683 -7.16 54.68 -61.76
C GLU A 683 -6.31 53.40 -61.87
N THR A 684 -5.21 53.44 -62.63
CA THR A 684 -4.28 52.32 -62.78
C THR A 684 -3.07 52.39 -61.83
N ASP A 685 -2.91 53.49 -61.09
CA ASP A 685 -1.79 53.71 -60.17
C ASP A 685 -2.17 53.31 -58.72
N GLU A 686 -2.05 52.02 -58.43
CA GLU A 686 -2.33 51.43 -57.11
C GLU A 686 -1.38 51.94 -56.01
N GLU A 687 -0.18 52.39 -56.38
CA GLU A 687 0.78 53.03 -55.47
C GLU A 687 0.21 54.38 -54.99
N CYS A 688 -0.26 55.21 -55.93
CA CYS A 688 -0.89 56.49 -55.61
C CYS A 688 -2.10 56.33 -54.69
N LYS A 689 -2.95 55.32 -54.92
CA LYS A 689 -4.14 55.06 -54.09
C LYS A 689 -3.80 54.64 -52.66
N GLN A 690 -2.76 53.82 -52.46
CA GLN A 690 -2.31 53.40 -51.12
C GLN A 690 -1.58 54.52 -50.38
N CYS A 691 -0.81 55.34 -51.11
CA CYS A 691 0.01 56.41 -50.54
C CYS A 691 -0.71 57.74 -50.32
N MET A 692 -1.86 57.98 -50.98
CA MET A 692 -2.67 59.21 -50.81
C MET A 692 -3.74 59.11 -49.71
N VAL A 693 -3.72 58.07 -48.86
CA VAL A 693 -4.58 57.99 -47.66
C VAL A 693 -4.19 59.12 -46.69
N LYS A 694 -4.99 60.19 -46.64
CA LYS A 694 -4.84 61.27 -45.65
C LYS A 694 -5.15 60.75 -44.25
N ASN A 695 -4.32 61.08 -43.26
CA ASN A 695 -4.57 60.85 -41.84
C ASN A 695 -5.97 61.38 -41.42
N PRO A 696 -6.77 60.63 -40.64
CA PRO A 696 -7.96 61.17 -39.97
C PRO A 696 -7.66 62.10 -38.79
N ASP A 697 -6.41 62.19 -38.30
CA ASP A 697 -6.10 62.86 -37.02
C ASP A 697 -5.12 64.04 -37.12
N GLU A 698 -5.31 64.94 -38.10
CA GLU A 698 -4.80 66.32 -37.96
C GLU A 698 -5.89 67.24 -37.41
N GLY A 699 -6.03 67.20 -36.08
CA GLY A 699 -6.99 68.04 -35.39
C GLY A 699 -6.93 67.93 -33.87
N THR A 700 -5.73 67.95 -33.26
CA THR A 700 -5.46 68.44 -31.87
C THR A 700 -4.02 68.13 -31.45
N PHE A 701 -3.09 69.05 -31.71
CA PHE A 701 -1.79 69.06 -31.02
C PHE A 701 -1.54 70.47 -30.47
N GLY A 702 -2.00 70.67 -29.23
CA GLY A 702 -1.64 71.83 -28.42
C GLY A 702 -0.54 71.44 -27.44
N VAL A 703 0.63 72.05 -27.62
CA VAL A 703 1.60 72.43 -26.57
C VAL A 703 2.20 71.30 -25.72
N ALA A 704 3.44 70.92 -26.03
CA ALA A 704 4.34 70.30 -25.06
C ALA A 704 5.82 70.62 -25.40
N VAL A 705 6.22 71.88 -25.22
CA VAL A 705 7.62 72.22 -24.96
C VAL A 705 7.65 73.01 -23.66
N ALA A 706 8.57 72.60 -22.78
CA ALA A 706 8.80 73.07 -21.42
C ALA A 706 7.90 72.43 -20.35
N MET A 707 8.45 71.44 -19.64
CA MET A 707 8.69 71.59 -18.19
C MET A 707 9.44 70.35 -17.66
N ILE A 708 10.77 70.39 -17.76
CA ILE A 708 11.63 69.91 -16.67
C ILE A 708 12.29 71.17 -16.13
N LEU A 709 11.80 71.68 -15.00
CA LEU A 709 12.59 72.30 -13.94
C LEU A 709 11.66 72.66 -12.79
N VAL A 710 11.74 71.85 -11.74
CA VAL A 710 11.32 72.18 -10.38
C VAL A 710 11.98 73.51 -10.00
N ILE A 711 11.19 74.51 -9.56
CA ILE A 711 11.54 75.46 -8.48
C ILE A 711 10.25 76.24 -8.12
N VAL A 712 9.76 75.95 -6.92
CA VAL A 712 9.35 76.92 -5.89
C VAL A 712 8.29 77.97 -6.26
N LEU A 713 7.12 77.80 -5.63
CA LEU A 713 6.34 78.84 -4.96
C LEU A 713 6.86 80.27 -5.14
N CYS A 714 6.21 81.08 -5.95
CA CYS A 714 6.19 82.52 -5.72
C CYS A 714 5.08 83.17 -6.54
N PHE A 715 4.11 83.71 -5.79
CA PHE A 715 3.18 84.77 -6.16
C PHE A 715 1.85 84.38 -6.82
N PHE A 716 0.88 84.26 -5.90
CA PHE A 716 -0.55 84.59 -5.96
C PHE A 716 -1.52 83.63 -6.65
#